data_AF-A0AB73HWY5-F1
#
_entry.id   AF-A0AB73HWY5-F1
#
_cell.length_a   1.000
_cell.length_b   1.000
_cell.length_c   1.000
_cell.angle_alpha   90.00
_cell.angle_beta   90.00
_cell.angle_gamma   90.00
#
_symmetry.space_group_name_H-M   'P 1'
#
loop_
_entity.id
_entity.type
_entity.pdbx_description
1 polymer ?
#
loop_
_entity_poly.entity_id
_entity_poly.type
_entity_poly.pdbx_seq_one_letter_code
_entity_poly.pdbx_strand_id
1 'polypeptide(L)'
;MAMAEVNGVRLHYQQLSCERTHGEVEDVVLIHGLAANLAFWYLQIGHALARNYRVTMYDLRGHGRSSMPQQGYTPAEQAEDLRQLLDHLGIGRAHFIAHSFGGTIALNLACEQPQRFRSLTIADTHIAAIRNVGADWRYADHIQRILNDNGIALNTREPYFGYRLLKEAATLQLNQRELPEALRELINPLMGASGKRTADQWVRLLETTAAQDELMGDDGLDVERLRQLDCPILAIYGERSQAVTTGELLLSVWPRADFRQVRGAGHFFPASRPQKLIRSFEFFLRRASGQRQGRAEDDQARAFFRSDRLYSRAEQWFYATREGKEQGPFGDFDEALDHLNAFIAEVLARKVRAGSMFNLPSKMRVPAGLNEDDFRLIARNGFGDGINAYAHAMAWFNDHLYVGTTRGNFPLMKARLPISMDPWPVECPANPFDLDLHAEIWRYNPRKDEWKRVFKAPTIVGSDGSKIPRELGFRGMCVYPGSPGHKPALFVSTWSPAKGPGPLLLRSEDGLNFTPSCEPGLMGLPVTTIRTMVSFKGRMYTTPAGSRGGNPNVSSHSIVYESAAPELGQWEPVSEFGFGDDGNKTIFEMCPFGDHLYVGTFNLSGYQVWRSTCESKPYHWEQVIADGAGRGPLNQSVLSMYPFKGALYVGSAIQGGGIDRQNGVGPAPPELIRIHPDKRWDLLVGDARMTDSGWKEPLSGYMAGFDNFFNGYFWRMAEHEGWLYLSTFDWSGLLGYARRDSWPEPFLNIVNHVGEQFIFERQSGFDLYRSYDGENWVPVTTDGMGNPYNIGMRTIVSSPYGLFLGAANPFGPKVWPLGGDRYIDNPRGGCEVFFAPRKQMTSAAPSAGIRDRSTGSPVL
;
A
#
# COMPACT_ATOMS: atom_id res chain seq x y z
N MET A 1 30.87 -31.66 -13.88
CA MET A 1 29.57 -31.49 -13.20
C MET A 1 29.66 -32.23 -11.88
N ALA A 2 29.39 -31.52 -10.78
CA ALA A 2 29.63 -32.04 -9.45
C ALA A 2 28.42 -32.84 -8.96
N MET A 3 28.68 -33.97 -8.31
CA MET A 3 27.67 -34.84 -7.71
C MET A 3 28.04 -35.08 -6.25
N ALA A 4 27.05 -35.15 -5.37
CA ALA A 4 27.20 -35.56 -3.98
C ALA A 4 26.33 -36.79 -3.70
N GLU A 5 26.89 -37.79 -3.04
CA GLU A 5 26.12 -38.93 -2.50
C GLU A 5 25.66 -38.52 -1.09
N VAL A 6 24.37 -38.26 -0.93
CA VAL A 6 23.75 -37.79 0.31
C VAL A 6 22.43 -38.49 0.51
N ASN A 7 22.12 -38.90 1.74
CA ASN A 7 20.86 -39.53 2.11
C ASN A 7 20.42 -40.68 1.18
N GLY A 8 21.38 -41.51 0.76
CA GLY A 8 21.13 -42.64 -0.16
C GLY A 8 20.78 -42.24 -1.60
N VAL A 9 20.90 -40.95 -1.96
CA VAL A 9 20.65 -40.43 -3.31
C VAL A 9 21.86 -39.65 -3.83
N ARG A 10 21.98 -39.58 -5.16
CA ARG A 10 23.03 -38.82 -5.83
C ARG A 10 22.47 -37.49 -6.31
N LEU A 11 22.88 -36.39 -5.69
CA LEU A 11 22.42 -35.04 -6.03
C LEU A 11 23.42 -34.32 -6.93
N HIS A 12 22.91 -33.72 -8.01
CA HIS A 12 23.69 -32.82 -8.85
C HIS A 12 23.70 -31.42 -8.27
N TYR A 13 24.88 -30.80 -8.18
CA TYR A 13 25.02 -29.43 -7.70
C TYR A 13 26.04 -28.63 -8.52
N GLN A 14 25.93 -27.32 -8.41
CA GLN A 14 26.89 -26.36 -8.92
C GLN A 14 27.19 -25.33 -7.83
N GLN A 15 28.48 -25.07 -7.61
CA GLN A 15 28.94 -23.97 -6.76
C GLN A 15 29.64 -22.93 -7.63
N LEU A 16 29.27 -21.67 -7.48
CA LEU A 16 29.94 -20.53 -8.09
C LEU A 16 30.79 -19.84 -7.03
N SER A 17 32.05 -19.61 -7.35
CA SER A 17 32.96 -18.85 -6.48
C SER A 17 32.55 -17.40 -6.38
N CYS A 18 32.85 -16.78 -5.24
CA CYS A 18 32.67 -15.34 -5.08
C CYS A 18 33.71 -14.58 -5.93
N GLU A 19 33.29 -13.55 -6.65
CA GLU A 19 34.19 -12.68 -7.42
C GLU A 19 34.94 -11.68 -6.51
N ARG A 20 34.44 -11.44 -5.29
CA ARG A 20 35.06 -10.53 -4.32
C ARG A 20 36.34 -11.15 -3.73
N THR A 21 37.43 -10.39 -3.75
CA THR A 21 38.75 -10.82 -3.28
C THR A 21 39.09 -10.43 -1.83
N HIS A 22 38.19 -9.71 -1.15
CA HIS A 22 38.41 -9.19 0.21
C HIS A 22 37.19 -9.41 1.10
N GLY A 23 37.43 -9.56 2.41
CA GLY A 23 36.40 -9.84 3.42
C GLY A 23 36.01 -11.31 3.51
N GLU A 24 35.26 -11.67 4.56
CA GLU A 24 34.66 -13.00 4.70
C GLU A 24 33.66 -13.24 3.55
N VAL A 25 33.71 -14.42 2.94
CA VAL A 25 32.79 -14.81 1.86
C VAL A 25 31.63 -15.57 2.48
N GLU A 26 30.42 -15.01 2.39
CA GLU A 26 29.21 -15.66 2.87
C GLU A 26 28.62 -16.60 1.81
N ASP A 27 27.99 -17.69 2.25
CA ASP A 27 27.30 -18.66 1.40
C ASP A 27 25.86 -18.24 1.13
N VAL A 28 25.43 -18.41 -0.13
CA VAL A 28 24.04 -18.34 -0.56
C VAL A 28 23.64 -19.68 -1.16
N VAL A 29 22.55 -20.26 -0.69
CA VAL A 29 22.02 -21.54 -1.16
C VAL A 29 20.68 -21.30 -1.87
N LEU A 30 20.59 -21.72 -3.13
CA LEU A 30 19.43 -21.53 -3.99
C LEU A 30 18.68 -22.85 -4.19
N ILE A 31 17.39 -22.86 -3.85
CA ILE A 31 16.54 -24.07 -3.84
C ILE A 31 15.38 -23.85 -4.81
N HIS A 32 15.33 -24.63 -5.90
CA HIS A 32 14.29 -24.48 -6.93
C HIS A 32 12.97 -25.16 -6.54
N GLY A 33 11.88 -24.80 -7.22
CA GLY A 33 10.57 -25.45 -7.08
C GLY A 33 10.39 -26.70 -7.94
N LEU A 34 9.17 -27.23 -7.96
CA LEU A 34 8.82 -28.41 -8.77
C LEU A 34 8.82 -28.12 -10.25
N ALA A 35 8.98 -29.18 -11.06
CA ALA A 35 9.06 -29.11 -12.52
C ALA A 35 10.17 -28.14 -13.04
N ALA A 36 11.15 -27.83 -12.19
CA ALA A 36 12.32 -27.02 -12.51
C ALA A 36 13.62 -27.80 -12.22
N ASN A 37 14.76 -27.14 -12.38
CA ASN A 37 16.09 -27.65 -12.02
C ASN A 37 17.00 -26.46 -11.69
N LEU A 38 18.27 -26.71 -11.35
CA LEU A 38 19.20 -25.65 -10.94
C LEU A 38 19.40 -24.56 -12.00
N ALA A 39 19.14 -24.82 -13.29
CA ALA A 39 19.23 -23.82 -14.35
C ALA A 39 18.25 -22.65 -14.14
N PHE A 40 17.17 -22.88 -13.39
CA PHE A 40 16.24 -21.85 -12.92
C PHE A 40 16.96 -20.69 -12.24
N TRP A 41 17.98 -21.01 -11.45
CA TRP A 41 18.82 -20.03 -10.77
C TRP A 41 20.04 -19.64 -11.59
N TYR A 42 20.72 -20.63 -12.20
CA TYR A 42 22.01 -20.46 -12.86
C TYR A 42 22.02 -19.32 -13.88
N LEU A 43 21.02 -19.28 -14.78
CA LEU A 43 21.06 -18.43 -15.98
C LEU A 43 21.03 -16.93 -15.69
N GLN A 44 20.35 -16.50 -14.62
CA GLN A 44 20.09 -15.07 -14.38
C GLN A 44 20.42 -14.61 -12.95
N ILE A 45 20.30 -15.49 -11.95
CA ILE A 45 20.39 -15.12 -10.53
C ILE A 45 21.72 -15.57 -9.93
N GLY A 46 22.15 -16.80 -10.19
CA GLY A 46 23.34 -17.40 -9.62
C GLY A 46 24.60 -16.56 -9.87
N HIS A 47 24.84 -16.18 -11.13
CA HIS A 47 25.98 -15.33 -11.49
C HIS A 47 25.89 -13.91 -10.93
N ALA A 48 24.68 -13.34 -10.83
CA ALA A 48 24.51 -12.01 -10.27
C ALA A 48 24.87 -11.98 -8.78
N LEU A 49 24.46 -13.00 -8.02
CA LEU A 49 24.79 -13.14 -6.60
C LEU A 49 26.25 -13.56 -6.37
N ALA A 50 26.86 -14.31 -7.29
CA ALA A 50 28.26 -14.73 -7.21
C ALA A 50 29.25 -13.55 -7.18
N ARG A 51 28.82 -12.34 -7.58
CA ARG A 51 29.60 -11.12 -7.42
C ARG A 51 30.01 -10.85 -5.96
N ASN A 52 29.15 -11.21 -5.01
CA ASN A 52 29.32 -10.89 -3.59
C ASN A 52 29.28 -12.10 -2.65
N TYR A 53 28.84 -13.27 -3.14
CA TYR A 53 28.63 -14.47 -2.33
C TYR A 53 29.22 -15.71 -2.99
N ARG A 54 29.47 -16.76 -2.22
CA ARG A 54 29.66 -18.11 -2.77
C ARG A 54 28.27 -18.72 -2.96
N VAL A 55 27.92 -19.08 -4.18
CA VAL A 55 26.54 -19.48 -4.52
C VAL A 55 26.47 -20.97 -4.80
N THR A 56 25.70 -21.70 -3.99
CA THR A 56 25.41 -23.12 -4.19
C THR A 56 23.99 -23.29 -4.72
N MET A 57 23.84 -24.06 -5.79
CA MET A 57 22.55 -24.47 -6.34
C MET A 57 22.58 -25.96 -6.66
N TYR A 58 21.46 -26.65 -6.50
CA TYR A 58 21.39 -28.09 -6.71
C TYR A 58 20.07 -28.50 -7.35
N ASP A 59 20.07 -29.66 -8.01
CA ASP A 59 18.87 -30.29 -8.51
C ASP A 59 18.22 -31.10 -7.38
N LEU A 60 16.95 -30.82 -7.06
CA LEU A 60 16.15 -31.62 -6.14
C LEU A 60 16.10 -33.09 -6.58
N ARG A 61 15.86 -34.02 -5.64
CA ARG A 61 15.61 -35.42 -5.99
C ARG A 61 14.48 -35.53 -7.03
N GLY A 62 14.64 -36.43 -8.00
CA GLY A 62 13.74 -36.60 -9.15
C GLY A 62 13.89 -35.55 -10.25
N HIS A 63 14.67 -34.47 -10.04
CA HIS A 63 14.80 -33.36 -10.97
C HIS A 63 16.20 -33.28 -11.60
N GLY A 64 16.27 -32.67 -12.78
CA GLY A 64 17.52 -32.39 -13.48
C GLY A 64 18.39 -33.64 -13.64
N ARG A 65 19.58 -33.63 -13.03
CA ARG A 65 20.54 -34.75 -13.08
C ARG A 65 20.63 -35.55 -11.78
N SER A 66 19.82 -35.21 -10.78
CA SER A 66 19.76 -35.95 -9.51
C SER A 66 19.04 -37.30 -9.66
N SER A 67 19.27 -38.21 -8.72
CA SER A 67 18.60 -39.51 -8.67
C SER A 67 17.08 -39.38 -8.58
N MET A 68 16.36 -40.34 -9.17
CA MET A 68 14.90 -40.48 -9.11
C MET A 68 14.55 -41.80 -8.39
N PRO A 69 14.66 -41.85 -7.05
CA PRO A 69 14.30 -43.04 -6.27
C PRO A 69 12.79 -43.32 -6.34
N GLN A 70 12.35 -44.50 -5.91
CA GLN A 70 10.93 -44.86 -5.98
C GLN A 70 10.05 -44.11 -4.94
N GLN A 71 10.65 -43.59 -3.87
CA GLN A 71 9.97 -42.93 -2.74
C GLN A 71 10.87 -41.87 -2.08
N GLY A 72 10.31 -41.12 -1.12
CA GLY A 72 11.03 -40.16 -0.29
C GLY A 72 10.94 -38.70 -0.77
N TYR A 73 9.88 -38.33 -1.46
CA TYR A 73 9.69 -36.99 -2.02
C TYR A 73 9.07 -36.00 -1.04
N THR A 74 8.80 -36.39 0.21
CA THR A 74 8.25 -35.47 1.23
C THR A 74 9.20 -34.30 1.49
N PRO A 75 8.68 -33.11 1.88
CA PRO A 75 9.53 -31.96 2.18
C PRO A 75 10.57 -32.22 3.27
N ALA A 76 10.22 -32.99 4.31
CA ALA A 76 11.13 -33.36 5.39
C ALA A 76 12.30 -34.22 4.91
N GLU A 77 12.04 -35.21 4.06
CA GLU A 77 13.07 -36.07 3.49
C GLU A 77 14.03 -35.28 2.56
N GLN A 78 13.49 -34.31 1.81
CA GLN A 78 14.30 -33.41 1.00
C GLN A 78 15.03 -32.33 1.82
N ALA A 79 14.57 -32.03 3.04
CA ALA A 79 15.31 -31.19 3.98
C ALA A 79 16.55 -31.93 4.53
N GLU A 80 16.45 -33.25 4.72
CA GLU A 80 17.58 -34.10 5.10
C GLU A 80 18.62 -34.20 3.97
N ASP A 81 18.19 -34.27 2.72
CA ASP A 81 19.08 -34.14 1.55
C ASP A 81 19.87 -32.84 1.57
N LEU A 82 19.17 -31.74 1.78
CA LEU A 82 19.77 -30.41 1.85
C LEU A 82 20.77 -30.36 3.00
N ARG A 83 20.40 -30.85 4.19
CA ARG A 83 21.28 -30.89 5.35
C ARG A 83 22.58 -31.64 5.06
N GLN A 84 22.49 -32.84 4.49
CA GLN A 84 23.67 -33.64 4.15
C GLN A 84 24.49 -33.03 3.00
N LEU A 85 23.86 -32.36 2.03
CA LEU A 85 24.57 -31.61 1.00
C LEU A 85 25.36 -30.42 1.61
N LEU A 86 24.77 -29.69 2.56
CA LEU A 86 25.46 -28.62 3.26
C LEU A 86 26.67 -29.14 4.03
N ASP A 87 26.52 -30.27 4.74
CA ASP A 87 27.63 -30.92 5.45
C ASP A 87 28.73 -31.39 4.48
N HIS A 88 28.36 -32.01 3.34
CA HIS A 88 29.28 -32.43 2.29
C HIS A 88 30.11 -31.27 1.73
N LEU A 89 29.49 -30.09 1.61
CA LEU A 89 30.13 -28.88 1.10
C LEU A 89 30.84 -28.05 2.19
N GLY A 90 30.74 -28.46 3.46
CA GLY A 90 31.30 -27.71 4.60
C GLY A 90 30.59 -26.39 4.87
N ILE A 91 29.32 -26.25 4.49
CA ILE A 91 28.53 -25.03 4.68
C ILE A 91 27.88 -25.05 6.07
N GLY A 92 28.52 -24.40 7.03
CA GLY A 92 28.02 -24.32 8.41
C GLY A 92 26.84 -23.36 8.59
N ARG A 93 26.78 -22.25 7.84
CA ARG A 93 25.70 -21.26 7.93
C ARG A 93 25.59 -20.45 6.64
N ALA A 94 24.38 -20.29 6.09
CA ALA A 94 24.17 -19.63 4.79
C ALA A 94 22.91 -18.74 4.76
N HIS A 95 22.83 -17.88 3.74
CA HIS A 95 21.58 -17.25 3.31
C HIS A 95 20.85 -18.20 2.36
N PHE A 96 19.55 -18.43 2.58
CA PHE A 96 18.75 -19.30 1.71
C PHE A 96 17.81 -18.47 0.86
N ILE A 97 17.74 -18.79 -0.44
CA ILE A 97 16.70 -18.29 -1.35
C ILE A 97 16.00 -19.49 -1.96
N ALA A 98 14.71 -19.62 -1.67
CA ALA A 98 13.97 -20.82 -1.97
C ALA A 98 12.68 -20.47 -2.70
N HIS A 99 12.42 -21.12 -3.85
CA HIS A 99 11.25 -20.87 -4.67
C HIS A 99 10.22 -21.98 -4.54
N SER A 100 8.94 -21.62 -4.39
CA SER A 100 7.81 -22.55 -4.41
C SER A 100 8.05 -23.70 -3.40
N PHE A 101 8.01 -24.96 -3.84
CA PHE A 101 8.32 -26.15 -3.04
C PHE A 101 9.71 -26.14 -2.40
N GLY A 102 10.71 -25.50 -3.01
CA GLY A 102 12.01 -25.31 -2.37
C GLY A 102 11.90 -24.58 -1.03
N GLY A 103 10.91 -23.71 -0.88
CA GLY A 103 10.65 -23.00 0.37
C GLY A 103 10.12 -23.92 1.48
N THR A 104 9.31 -24.93 1.17
CA THR A 104 8.85 -25.89 2.20
C THR A 104 10.00 -26.77 2.67
N ILE A 105 10.93 -27.15 1.77
CA ILE A 105 12.18 -27.82 2.13
C ILE A 105 13.02 -26.94 3.07
N ALA A 106 13.24 -25.67 2.70
CA ALA A 106 14.02 -24.74 3.49
C ALA A 106 13.41 -24.50 4.89
N LEU A 107 12.08 -24.39 4.97
CA LEU A 107 11.36 -24.19 6.22
C LEU A 107 11.42 -25.43 7.13
N ASN A 108 11.31 -26.63 6.57
CA ASN A 108 11.48 -27.87 7.35
C ASN A 108 12.88 -27.91 7.99
N LEU A 109 13.93 -27.62 7.22
CA LEU A 109 15.30 -27.54 7.76
C LEU A 109 15.44 -26.38 8.77
N ALA A 110 14.83 -25.23 8.53
CA ALA A 110 14.90 -24.07 9.44
C ALA A 110 14.23 -24.35 10.80
N CYS A 111 13.12 -25.08 10.80
CA CYS A 111 12.40 -25.49 12.01
C CYS A 111 13.16 -26.56 12.82
N GLU A 112 14.17 -27.21 12.25
CA GLU A 112 15.00 -28.22 12.93
C GLU A 112 16.38 -27.69 13.28
N GLN A 113 16.96 -26.85 12.41
CA GLN A 113 18.32 -26.34 12.49
C GLN A 113 18.40 -24.83 12.23
N PRO A 114 17.69 -24.00 13.03
CA PRO A 114 17.64 -22.55 12.80
C PRO A 114 19.03 -21.89 12.80
N GLN A 115 20.00 -22.46 13.53
CA GLN A 115 21.39 -22.00 13.56
C GLN A 115 22.11 -22.02 12.21
N ARG A 116 21.63 -22.82 11.24
CA ARG A 116 22.19 -22.90 9.88
C ARG A 116 21.77 -21.70 9.01
N PHE A 117 20.78 -20.92 9.43
CA PHE A 117 20.22 -19.82 8.64
C PHE A 117 20.83 -18.48 9.08
N ARG A 118 21.52 -17.80 8.17
CA ARG A 118 21.82 -16.35 8.29
C ARG A 118 20.57 -15.54 7.98
N SER A 119 19.83 -15.95 6.97
CA SER A 119 18.52 -15.41 6.60
C SER A 119 17.77 -16.40 5.70
N LEU A 120 16.47 -16.22 5.58
CA LEU A 120 15.61 -17.00 4.69
C LEU A 120 14.81 -16.09 3.76
N THR A 121 14.92 -16.29 2.45
CA THR A 121 14.03 -15.71 1.44
C THR A 121 13.14 -16.79 0.87
N ILE A 122 11.84 -16.67 1.06
CA ILE A 122 10.83 -17.51 0.42
C ILE A 122 10.20 -16.75 -0.75
N ALA A 123 10.31 -17.32 -1.94
CA ALA A 123 9.78 -16.76 -3.17
C ALA A 123 8.60 -17.60 -3.64
N ASP A 124 7.40 -17.03 -3.57
CA ASP A 124 6.17 -17.69 -4.03
C ASP A 124 5.90 -19.07 -3.40
N THR A 125 6.30 -19.25 -2.14
CA THR A 125 6.15 -20.53 -1.42
C THR A 125 4.72 -20.70 -0.90
N HIS A 126 4.10 -21.81 -1.28
CA HIS A 126 2.85 -22.27 -0.69
C HIS A 126 3.12 -23.06 0.59
N ILE A 127 2.43 -22.73 1.68
CA ILE A 127 2.56 -23.41 2.98
C ILE A 127 1.17 -23.92 3.37
N ALA A 128 0.99 -25.24 3.32
CA ALA A 128 -0.28 -25.91 3.61
C ALA A 128 -0.71 -25.69 5.06
N ALA A 129 0.22 -25.69 6.01
CA ALA A 129 -0.07 -25.40 7.43
C ALA A 129 -0.73 -24.03 7.68
N ILE A 130 -0.54 -23.06 6.77
CA ILE A 130 -1.09 -21.71 6.86
C ILE A 130 -2.35 -21.57 6.02
N ARG A 131 -2.39 -22.25 4.87
CA ARG A 131 -3.53 -22.21 3.95
C ARG A 131 -4.47 -23.38 4.24
N ASN A 132 -5.60 -23.12 4.90
CA ASN A 132 -6.70 -24.07 4.90
C ASN A 132 -7.07 -24.40 3.44
N VAL A 133 -6.95 -25.68 3.08
CA VAL A 133 -7.14 -26.18 1.71
C VAL A 133 -8.51 -25.74 1.18
N GLY A 134 -8.52 -25.00 0.06
CA GLY A 134 -9.73 -24.43 -0.55
C GLY A 134 -9.82 -22.89 -0.59
N ALA A 135 -8.73 -22.15 -0.33
CA ALA A 135 -8.78 -20.69 -0.36
C ALA A 135 -9.01 -20.14 -1.77
N ASP A 136 -10.08 -19.37 -1.91
CA ASP A 136 -10.32 -18.46 -3.03
C ASP A 136 -9.10 -17.54 -3.17
N TRP A 137 -8.57 -17.43 -4.37
CA TRP A 137 -7.42 -16.58 -4.68
C TRP A 137 -7.83 -15.61 -5.78
N ARG A 138 -7.32 -14.38 -5.75
CA ARG A 138 -7.85 -13.24 -6.52
C ARG A 138 -8.06 -13.50 -8.02
N TYR A 139 -7.25 -14.37 -8.62
CA TYR A 139 -7.30 -14.69 -10.05
C TYR A 139 -7.99 -16.02 -10.38
N ALA A 140 -8.55 -16.74 -9.39
CA ALA A 140 -9.17 -18.05 -9.57
C ALA A 140 -10.23 -18.07 -10.69
N ASP A 141 -11.20 -17.16 -10.64
CA ASP A 141 -12.30 -17.14 -11.61
C ASP A 141 -11.85 -16.74 -13.03
N HIS A 142 -10.81 -15.93 -13.14
CA HIS A 142 -10.22 -15.61 -14.43
C HIS A 142 -9.59 -16.85 -15.06
N ILE A 143 -8.80 -17.57 -14.26
CA ILE A 143 -8.11 -18.78 -14.72
C ILE A 143 -9.10 -19.92 -14.97
N GLN A 144 -10.15 -20.04 -14.17
CA GLN A 144 -11.20 -21.03 -14.40
C GLN A 144 -11.88 -20.83 -15.75
N ARG A 145 -12.16 -19.59 -16.15
CA ARG A 145 -12.71 -19.29 -17.48
C ARG A 145 -11.75 -19.73 -18.58
N ILE A 146 -10.46 -19.40 -18.46
CA ILE A 146 -9.45 -19.81 -19.44
C ILE A 146 -9.35 -21.34 -19.54
N LEU A 147 -9.38 -22.06 -18.41
CA LEU A 147 -9.36 -23.52 -18.40
C LEU A 147 -10.58 -24.08 -19.13
N ASN A 148 -11.77 -23.57 -18.82
CA ASN A 148 -13.02 -24.00 -19.45
C ASN A 148 -13.02 -23.73 -20.96
N ASP A 149 -12.62 -22.53 -21.38
CA ASP A 149 -12.59 -22.10 -22.80
C ASP A 149 -11.62 -22.95 -23.64
N ASN A 150 -10.60 -23.53 -23.00
CA ASN A 150 -9.59 -24.37 -23.66
C ASN A 150 -9.80 -25.88 -23.43
N GLY A 151 -10.93 -26.26 -22.82
CA GLY A 151 -11.27 -27.67 -22.56
C GLY A 151 -10.33 -28.37 -21.58
N ILE A 152 -9.69 -27.63 -20.68
CA ILE A 152 -8.79 -28.17 -19.65
C ILE A 152 -9.62 -28.47 -18.40
N ALA A 153 -9.75 -29.76 -18.07
CA ALA A 153 -10.59 -30.25 -16.97
C ALA A 153 -9.90 -30.12 -15.60
N LEU A 154 -9.58 -28.90 -15.19
CA LEU A 154 -9.06 -28.57 -13.85
C LEU A 154 -9.98 -27.58 -13.13
N ASN A 155 -9.99 -27.66 -11.80
CA ASN A 155 -10.74 -26.74 -10.97
C ASN A 155 -9.77 -25.90 -10.13
N THR A 156 -9.75 -24.58 -10.34
CA THR A 156 -8.89 -23.62 -9.63
C THR A 156 -9.05 -23.61 -8.11
N ARG A 157 -10.14 -24.17 -7.60
CA ARG A 157 -10.46 -24.28 -6.16
C ARG A 157 -10.15 -25.65 -5.57
N GLU A 158 -9.66 -26.60 -6.37
CA GLU A 158 -9.29 -27.91 -5.87
C GLU A 158 -7.94 -27.90 -5.10
N PRO A 159 -7.75 -28.80 -4.13
CA PRO A 159 -6.47 -28.97 -3.46
C PRO A 159 -5.34 -29.21 -4.46
N TYR A 160 -4.18 -28.58 -4.22
CA TYR A 160 -2.98 -28.74 -5.06
C TYR A 160 -3.19 -28.37 -6.54
N PHE A 161 -4.11 -27.46 -6.85
CA PHE A 161 -4.34 -26.96 -8.22
C PHE A 161 -3.03 -26.63 -8.96
N GLY A 162 -2.09 -25.93 -8.32
CA GLY A 162 -0.79 -25.63 -8.92
C GLY A 162 0.01 -26.86 -9.40
N TYR A 163 0.00 -27.93 -8.62
CA TYR A 163 0.70 -29.18 -8.97
C TYR A 163 0.01 -29.87 -10.16
N ARG A 164 -1.33 -29.90 -10.14
CA ARG A 164 -2.14 -30.45 -11.22
C ARG A 164 -1.97 -29.64 -12.51
N LEU A 165 -1.93 -28.32 -12.41
CA LEU A 165 -1.67 -27.42 -13.54
C LEU A 165 -0.29 -27.66 -14.15
N LEU A 166 0.75 -27.85 -13.34
CA LEU A 166 2.10 -28.18 -13.84
C LEU A 166 2.14 -29.54 -14.55
N LYS A 167 1.45 -30.56 -14.01
CA LYS A 167 1.31 -31.87 -14.66
C LYS A 167 0.60 -31.73 -16.01
N GLU A 168 -0.54 -31.04 -16.05
CA GLU A 168 -1.32 -30.85 -17.27
C GLU A 168 -0.54 -30.05 -18.33
N ALA A 169 0.14 -28.98 -17.91
CA ALA A 169 1.00 -28.20 -18.80
C ALA A 169 2.13 -29.04 -19.41
N ALA A 170 2.79 -29.89 -18.62
CA ALA A 170 3.81 -30.81 -19.11
C ALA A 170 3.23 -31.83 -20.10
N THR A 171 2.06 -32.42 -19.79
CA THR A 171 1.36 -33.37 -20.68
C THR A 171 0.99 -32.72 -22.02
N LEU A 172 0.42 -31.52 -22.01
CA LEU A 172 0.10 -30.77 -23.22
C LEU A 172 1.34 -30.51 -24.07
N GLN A 173 2.45 -30.12 -23.43
CA GLN A 173 3.72 -29.90 -24.12
C GLN A 173 4.29 -31.17 -24.76
N LEU A 174 4.25 -32.31 -24.07
CA LEU A 174 4.69 -33.60 -24.62
C LEU A 174 3.84 -34.02 -25.83
N ASN A 175 2.54 -33.71 -25.78
CA ASN A 175 1.58 -33.95 -26.86
C ASN A 175 1.63 -32.88 -27.97
N GLN A 176 2.60 -31.96 -27.94
CA GLN A 176 2.76 -30.88 -28.92
C GLN A 176 1.52 -29.96 -29.06
N ARG A 177 0.74 -29.83 -28.00
CA ARG A 177 -0.37 -28.87 -27.92
C ARG A 177 0.13 -27.57 -27.29
N GLU A 178 -0.30 -26.45 -27.85
CA GLU A 178 0.05 -25.15 -27.30
C GLU A 178 -0.72 -24.85 -26.01
N LEU A 179 0.00 -24.38 -24.99
CA LEU A 179 -0.60 -23.78 -23.81
C LEU A 179 -1.17 -22.41 -24.14
N PRO A 180 -2.40 -22.07 -23.68
CA PRO A 180 -2.94 -20.72 -23.78
C PRO A 180 -2.00 -19.67 -23.19
N GLU A 181 -1.87 -18.51 -23.83
CA GLU A 181 -0.93 -17.45 -23.42
C GLU A 181 -1.12 -17.02 -21.96
N ALA A 182 -2.36 -16.85 -21.51
CA ALA A 182 -2.66 -16.50 -20.13
C ALA A 182 -2.23 -17.57 -19.11
N LEU A 183 -2.25 -18.87 -19.49
CA LEU A 183 -1.70 -19.92 -18.65
C LEU A 183 -0.17 -19.93 -18.71
N ARG A 184 0.44 -19.60 -19.86
CA ARG A 184 1.89 -19.41 -19.97
C ARG A 184 2.37 -18.35 -18.98
N GLU A 185 1.70 -17.20 -18.83
CA GLU A 185 2.11 -16.18 -17.84
C GLU A 185 2.15 -16.67 -16.38
N LEU A 186 1.34 -17.67 -16.02
CA LEU A 186 1.35 -18.27 -14.68
C LEU A 186 2.53 -19.23 -14.45
N ILE A 187 3.09 -19.80 -15.53
CA ILE A 187 4.07 -20.91 -15.50
C ILE A 187 5.40 -20.65 -16.26
N ASN A 188 5.56 -19.53 -16.99
CA ASN A 188 6.65 -19.29 -17.98
C ASN A 188 8.05 -18.97 -17.38
N PRO A 189 9.19 -19.06 -18.14
CA PRO A 189 9.41 -19.47 -19.54
C PRO A 189 10.52 -20.55 -19.76
N LEU A 190 10.92 -21.32 -18.76
CA LEU A 190 11.94 -22.38 -18.92
C LEU A 190 11.44 -23.63 -19.67
N MET A 191 10.20 -23.61 -20.17
CA MET A 191 9.63 -24.61 -21.07
C MET A 191 9.77 -24.25 -22.57
N GLY A 192 10.59 -23.27 -22.97
CA GLY A 192 10.96 -23.06 -24.37
C GLY A 192 11.87 -24.18 -24.91
N ALA A 193 11.80 -24.49 -26.22
CA ALA A 193 12.52 -25.44 -27.10
C ALA A 193 13.35 -26.61 -26.49
N SER A 194 14.11 -26.39 -25.41
CA SER A 194 14.78 -27.36 -24.54
C SER A 194 13.83 -28.06 -23.52
N GLY A 195 12.58 -27.58 -23.38
CA GLY A 195 11.62 -27.97 -22.33
C GLY A 195 11.04 -29.39 -22.37
N LYS A 196 11.13 -30.12 -23.49
CA LYS A 196 10.58 -31.49 -23.57
C LYS A 196 11.18 -32.43 -22.53
N ARG A 197 12.47 -32.31 -22.23
CA ARG A 197 13.16 -33.17 -21.26
C ARG A 197 12.67 -32.93 -19.82
N THR A 198 12.49 -31.67 -19.43
CA THR A 198 12.00 -31.33 -18.08
C THR A 198 10.53 -31.76 -17.92
N ALA A 199 9.70 -31.54 -18.95
CA ALA A 199 8.32 -32.00 -18.97
C ALA A 199 8.22 -33.54 -18.88
N ASP A 200 9.00 -34.26 -19.70
CA ASP A 200 9.07 -35.74 -19.69
C ASP A 200 9.52 -36.26 -18.32
N GLN A 201 10.57 -35.67 -17.75
CA GLN A 201 11.07 -36.05 -16.43
C GLN A 201 10.03 -35.79 -15.33
N TRP A 202 9.31 -34.67 -15.38
CA TRP A 202 8.25 -34.34 -14.43
C TRP A 202 7.09 -35.33 -14.50
N VAL A 203 6.60 -35.64 -15.71
CA VAL A 203 5.53 -36.64 -15.89
C VAL A 203 5.99 -38.02 -15.43
N ARG A 204 7.20 -38.45 -15.83
CA ARG A 204 7.77 -39.72 -15.40
C ARG A 204 7.92 -39.81 -13.88
N LEU A 205 8.37 -38.74 -13.24
CA LEU A 205 8.50 -38.67 -11.78
C LEU A 205 7.15 -38.96 -11.11
N LEU A 206 6.09 -38.28 -11.56
CA LEU A 206 4.75 -38.45 -10.99
C LEU A 206 4.12 -39.82 -11.29
N GLU A 207 4.39 -40.39 -12.46
CA GLU A 207 3.74 -41.64 -12.89
C GLU A 207 4.46 -42.92 -12.46
N THR A 208 5.77 -42.84 -12.18
CA THR A 208 6.60 -44.03 -11.90
C THR A 208 7.12 -44.13 -10.47
N THR A 209 6.80 -43.15 -9.62
CA THR A 209 7.28 -43.09 -8.22
C THR A 209 6.15 -42.65 -7.28
N ALA A 210 6.39 -42.69 -5.97
CA ALA A 210 5.47 -42.18 -4.95
C ALA A 210 5.37 -40.64 -4.93
N ALA A 211 6.09 -39.92 -5.80
CA ALA A 211 6.16 -38.46 -5.78
C ALA A 211 4.79 -37.77 -5.92
N GLN A 212 3.84 -38.34 -6.68
CA GLN A 212 2.52 -37.72 -6.81
C GLN A 212 1.80 -37.59 -5.46
N ASP A 213 1.86 -38.64 -4.64
CA ASP A 213 1.17 -38.67 -3.35
C ASP A 213 1.98 -37.94 -2.27
N GLU A 214 3.31 -38.10 -2.27
CA GLU A 214 4.19 -37.50 -1.26
C GLU A 214 4.38 -35.99 -1.43
N LEU A 215 4.41 -35.48 -2.67
CA LEU A 215 4.52 -34.03 -2.94
C LEU A 215 3.20 -33.28 -2.72
N MET A 216 2.07 -33.97 -2.89
CA MET A 216 0.72 -33.44 -2.60
C MET A 216 0.23 -33.87 -1.20
N GLY A 217 1.15 -34.28 -0.33
CA GLY A 217 0.88 -34.66 1.06
C GLY A 217 0.98 -33.48 2.04
N ASP A 218 1.03 -33.83 3.32
CA ASP A 218 1.36 -32.88 4.39
C ASP A 218 2.76 -32.28 4.16
N ASP A 219 2.88 -30.97 4.33
CA ASP A 219 4.18 -30.29 4.15
C ASP A 219 5.10 -30.44 5.37
N GLY A 220 4.62 -31.07 6.45
CA GLY A 220 5.37 -31.34 7.68
C GLY A 220 5.60 -30.09 8.52
N LEU A 221 4.95 -28.98 8.17
CA LEU A 221 5.09 -27.70 8.85
C LEU A 221 3.98 -27.51 9.86
N ASP A 222 4.31 -26.85 10.97
CA ASP A 222 3.37 -26.46 12.00
C ASP A 222 3.50 -24.97 12.27
N VAL A 223 2.37 -24.29 12.48
CA VAL A 223 2.35 -22.83 12.64
C VAL A 223 3.10 -22.40 13.90
N GLU A 224 3.07 -23.17 15.00
CA GLU A 224 3.83 -22.82 16.21
C GLU A 224 5.34 -22.99 15.99
N ARG A 225 5.77 -24.03 15.27
CA ARG A 225 7.18 -24.17 14.87
C ARG A 225 7.64 -23.03 13.96
N LEU A 226 6.82 -22.65 12.98
CA LEU A 226 7.13 -21.52 12.09
C LEU A 226 7.31 -20.22 12.90
N ARG A 227 6.49 -19.96 13.92
CA ARG A 227 6.63 -18.76 14.77
C ARG A 227 7.93 -18.70 15.57
N GLN A 228 8.60 -19.83 15.78
CA GLN A 228 9.87 -19.91 16.52
C GLN A 228 11.10 -19.59 15.66
N LEU A 229 10.92 -19.34 14.36
CA LEU A 229 12.02 -18.93 13.49
C LEU A 229 12.48 -17.51 13.82
N ASP A 230 13.71 -17.40 14.33
CA ASP A 230 14.31 -16.12 14.74
C ASP A 230 15.24 -15.51 13.68
N CYS A 231 15.55 -16.22 12.60
CA CYS A 231 16.36 -15.67 11.53
C CYS A 231 15.58 -14.56 10.79
N PRO A 232 16.26 -13.56 10.19
CA PRO A 232 15.63 -12.62 9.28
C PRO A 232 14.92 -13.35 8.13
N ILE A 233 13.67 -12.97 7.83
CA ILE A 233 12.85 -13.56 6.76
C ILE A 233 12.42 -12.48 5.75
N LEU A 234 12.61 -12.77 4.46
CA LEU A 234 12.00 -12.06 3.34
C LEU A 234 10.96 -12.98 2.67
N ALA A 235 9.71 -12.54 2.68
CA ALA A 235 8.59 -13.21 2.02
C ALA A 235 8.20 -12.43 0.76
N ILE A 236 8.48 -12.97 -0.43
CA ILE A 236 8.26 -12.26 -1.71
C ILE A 236 7.37 -13.08 -2.65
N TYR A 237 6.28 -12.48 -3.13
CA TYR A 237 5.23 -13.18 -3.87
C TYR A 237 4.81 -12.41 -5.13
N GLY A 238 4.53 -13.13 -6.23
CA GLY A 238 3.91 -12.52 -7.41
C GLY A 238 2.45 -12.14 -7.14
N GLU A 239 2.04 -10.94 -7.57
CA GLU A 239 0.66 -10.43 -7.41
C GLU A 239 -0.41 -11.37 -8.00
N ARG A 240 -0.10 -12.02 -9.12
CA ARG A 240 -1.02 -12.93 -9.84
C ARG A 240 -0.84 -14.39 -9.44
N SER A 241 0.02 -14.67 -8.45
CA SER A 241 0.32 -16.02 -7.99
C SER A 241 -0.76 -16.54 -7.05
N GLN A 242 -1.17 -17.79 -7.24
CA GLN A 242 -2.01 -18.51 -6.28
C GLN A 242 -1.40 -18.60 -4.85
N ALA A 243 -0.07 -18.45 -4.73
CA ALA A 243 0.62 -18.55 -3.45
C ALA A 243 0.59 -17.23 -2.66
N VAL A 244 0.17 -16.11 -3.29
CA VAL A 244 0.17 -14.77 -2.67
C VAL A 244 -0.61 -14.72 -1.36
N THR A 245 -1.71 -15.46 -1.27
CA THR A 245 -2.54 -15.59 -0.06
C THR A 245 -1.74 -16.17 1.12
N THR A 246 -0.81 -17.09 0.86
CA THR A 246 0.10 -17.60 1.91
C THR A 246 0.93 -16.46 2.48
N GLY A 247 1.49 -15.63 1.60
CA GLY A 247 2.27 -14.46 1.96
C GLY A 247 1.50 -13.43 2.80
N GLU A 248 0.25 -13.15 2.43
CA GLU A 248 -0.62 -12.23 3.18
C GLU A 248 -0.91 -12.75 4.60
N LEU A 249 -1.15 -14.07 4.75
CA LEU A 249 -1.42 -14.70 6.04
C LEU A 249 -0.16 -14.82 6.90
N LEU A 250 1.01 -14.99 6.27
CA LEU A 250 2.31 -15.10 6.94
C LEU A 250 2.66 -13.86 7.76
N LEU A 251 2.14 -12.68 7.42
CA LEU A 251 2.33 -11.47 8.23
C LEU A 251 1.80 -11.61 9.67
N SER A 252 0.78 -12.46 9.88
CA SER A 252 0.27 -12.76 11.22
C SER A 252 1.15 -13.77 11.98
N VAL A 253 1.99 -14.52 11.26
CA VAL A 253 2.94 -15.51 11.80
C VAL A 253 4.29 -14.86 12.08
N TRP A 254 4.81 -14.10 11.12
CA TRP A 254 6.08 -13.37 11.18
C TRP A 254 5.87 -11.87 11.01
N PRO A 255 5.40 -11.17 12.06
CA PRO A 255 5.14 -9.73 11.97
C PRO A 255 6.40 -8.87 11.76
N ARG A 256 7.59 -9.48 11.85
CA ARG A 256 8.89 -8.84 11.60
C ARG A 256 9.53 -9.26 10.26
N ALA A 257 8.89 -10.17 9.51
CA ALA A 257 9.37 -10.51 8.19
C ALA A 257 9.18 -9.32 7.24
N ASP A 258 10.13 -9.14 6.32
CA ASP A 258 9.94 -8.22 5.22
C ASP A 258 9.00 -8.90 4.21
N PHE A 259 7.83 -8.31 3.96
CA PHE A 259 6.90 -8.81 2.96
C PHE A 259 6.96 -7.95 1.70
N ARG A 260 6.98 -8.60 0.53
CA ARG A 260 6.95 -7.93 -0.77
C ARG A 260 6.03 -8.63 -1.74
N GLN A 261 5.32 -7.82 -2.51
CA GLN A 261 4.58 -8.29 -3.67
C GLN A 261 5.23 -7.75 -4.95
N VAL A 262 5.35 -8.61 -5.97
CA VAL A 262 5.89 -8.27 -7.28
C VAL A 262 4.75 -8.03 -8.26
N ARG A 263 4.57 -6.75 -8.64
CA ARG A 263 3.47 -6.30 -9.50
C ARG A 263 3.42 -7.04 -10.84
N GLY A 264 2.22 -7.48 -11.22
CA GLY A 264 1.89 -8.16 -12.47
C GLY A 264 2.60 -9.51 -12.65
N ALA A 265 3.18 -10.08 -11.59
CA ALA A 265 3.99 -11.28 -11.68
C ALA A 265 3.22 -12.54 -11.26
N GLY A 266 3.40 -13.63 -12.01
CA GLY A 266 2.91 -14.96 -11.67
C GLY A 266 3.86 -15.74 -10.76
N HIS A 267 3.55 -17.01 -10.54
CA HIS A 267 4.24 -17.89 -9.58
C HIS A 267 5.75 -18.10 -9.86
N PHE A 268 6.18 -17.99 -11.12
CA PHE A 268 7.58 -18.16 -11.53
C PHE A 268 8.31 -16.82 -11.75
N PHE A 269 7.93 -15.76 -11.01
CA PHE A 269 8.58 -14.46 -11.14
C PHE A 269 10.09 -14.42 -10.91
N PRO A 270 10.75 -15.33 -10.16
CA PRO A 270 12.20 -15.30 -10.10
C PRO A 270 12.85 -15.46 -11.49
N ALA A 271 12.22 -16.21 -12.40
CA ALA A 271 12.68 -16.36 -13.78
C ALA A 271 12.21 -15.22 -14.70
N SER A 272 10.98 -14.72 -14.54
CA SER A 272 10.47 -13.64 -15.40
C SER A 272 10.89 -12.23 -14.96
N ARG A 273 11.25 -12.05 -13.68
CA ARG A 273 11.66 -10.79 -13.04
C ARG A 273 12.84 -11.00 -12.07
N PRO A 274 13.96 -11.60 -12.51
CA PRO A 274 15.10 -11.92 -11.64
C PRO A 274 15.66 -10.68 -10.92
N GLN A 275 15.69 -9.53 -11.59
CA GLN A 275 16.18 -8.28 -11.03
C GLN A 275 15.34 -7.73 -9.87
N LYS A 276 14.05 -8.11 -9.79
CA LYS A 276 13.20 -7.74 -8.64
C LYS A 276 13.52 -8.59 -7.42
N LEU A 277 13.79 -9.89 -7.61
CA LEU A 277 14.22 -10.78 -6.52
C LEU A 277 15.59 -10.40 -5.99
N ILE A 278 16.59 -10.24 -6.88
CA ILE A 278 17.98 -9.91 -6.50
C ILE A 278 18.01 -8.61 -5.69
N ARG A 279 17.42 -7.52 -6.20
CA ARG A 279 17.40 -6.23 -5.49
C ARG A 279 16.67 -6.33 -4.15
N SER A 280 15.59 -7.10 -4.09
CA SER A 280 14.85 -7.27 -2.83
C SER A 280 15.64 -8.02 -1.78
N PHE A 281 16.32 -9.09 -2.19
CA PHE A 281 17.21 -9.87 -1.34
C PHE A 281 18.38 -9.03 -0.83
N GLU A 282 19.09 -8.33 -1.71
CA GLU A 282 20.24 -7.50 -1.32
C GLU A 282 19.85 -6.38 -0.36
N PHE A 283 18.72 -5.72 -0.62
CA PHE A 283 18.18 -4.71 0.29
C PHE A 283 17.86 -5.31 1.67
N PHE A 284 17.15 -6.44 1.67
CA PHE A 284 16.76 -7.14 2.88
C PHE A 284 17.99 -7.53 3.72
N LEU A 285 19.07 -8.02 3.08
CA LEU A 285 20.31 -8.33 3.79
C LEU A 285 20.98 -7.10 4.41
N ARG A 286 21.02 -5.96 3.69
CA ARG A 286 21.54 -4.70 4.26
C ARG A 286 20.74 -4.26 5.49
N ARG A 287 19.42 -4.46 5.46
CA ARG A 287 18.53 -4.16 6.60
C ARG A 287 18.78 -5.13 7.77
N ALA A 288 18.93 -6.41 7.48
CA ALA A 288 19.11 -7.47 8.48
C ALA A 288 20.50 -7.46 9.16
N SER A 289 21.56 -7.09 8.44
CA SER A 289 22.94 -7.10 8.95
C SER A 289 23.27 -5.94 9.90
N GLY A 290 22.33 -5.02 10.13
CA GLY A 290 22.56 -3.87 11.00
C GLY A 290 23.61 -2.89 10.48
N GLN A 291 24.03 -2.98 9.21
CA GLN A 291 24.85 -1.98 8.52
C GLN A 291 24.08 -0.66 8.26
N ARG A 292 23.41 -0.16 9.30
CA ARG A 292 23.05 1.24 9.44
C ARG A 292 24.09 1.89 10.34
N GLN A 293 24.73 2.94 9.84
CA GLN A 293 25.28 3.95 10.73
C GLN A 293 24.15 4.42 11.68
N GLY A 294 24.32 4.22 12.99
CA GLY A 294 23.60 4.98 14.04
C GLY A 294 22.31 4.41 14.67
N ARG A 295 21.99 3.10 14.60
CA ARG A 295 20.70 2.60 15.14
C ARG A 295 20.70 2.16 16.62
N ALA A 296 21.85 1.95 17.27
CA ALA A 296 21.90 1.34 18.61
C ALA A 296 21.35 2.24 19.73
N GLU A 297 21.43 3.57 19.60
CA GLU A 297 20.87 4.50 20.61
C GLU A 297 19.39 4.84 20.33
N ASP A 298 18.94 4.71 19.09
CA ASP A 298 17.64 5.20 18.62
C ASP A 298 16.47 4.25 18.95
N ASP A 299 16.72 2.95 19.04
CA ASP A 299 15.69 1.98 19.46
C ASP A 299 15.42 2.02 20.97
N GLN A 300 16.36 2.52 21.78
CA GLN A 300 16.06 2.91 23.17
C GLN A 300 15.17 4.17 23.19
N ALA A 301 15.44 5.18 22.36
CA ALA A 301 14.60 6.37 22.25
C ALA A 301 13.17 6.08 21.75
N ARG A 302 12.99 5.08 20.86
CA ARG A 302 11.67 4.63 20.37
C ARG A 302 10.81 3.93 21.43
N ALA A 303 11.40 3.44 22.52
CA ALA A 303 10.65 2.94 23.67
C ALA A 303 10.11 4.07 24.56
N PHE A 304 10.55 5.32 24.34
CA PHE A 304 10.31 6.45 25.24
C PHE A 304 9.45 7.57 24.66
N PHE A 305 8.49 7.31 23.75
CA PHE A 305 7.49 8.33 23.42
C PHE A 305 6.08 7.76 23.27
N ARG A 306 5.37 7.72 24.41
CA ARG A 306 3.92 7.94 24.47
C ARG A 306 3.74 9.27 25.20
N SER A 307 3.07 10.21 24.55
CA SER A 307 2.65 11.49 25.11
C SER A 307 2.25 11.38 26.59
N ASP A 308 2.85 12.23 27.40
CA ASP A 308 2.44 12.64 28.75
C ASP A 308 2.39 11.54 29.82
N ARG A 309 3.51 10.85 30.04
CA ARG A 309 3.72 10.24 31.35
C ARG A 309 4.24 11.23 32.35
N LEU A 310 5.34 11.93 32.11
CA LEU A 310 5.93 12.88 33.06
C LEU A 310 5.59 14.32 32.67
N TYR A 311 5.11 15.12 33.63
CA TYR A 311 4.85 16.56 33.45
C TYR A 311 5.15 17.32 34.73
N SER A 312 5.45 18.61 34.61
CA SER A 312 5.70 19.48 35.76
C SER A 312 4.57 20.49 35.97
N ARG A 313 4.19 20.73 37.23
CA ARG A 313 3.31 21.83 37.64
C ARG A 313 3.93 22.52 38.87
N ALA A 314 4.16 23.82 38.77
CA ALA A 314 4.72 24.64 39.85
C ALA A 314 6.05 24.09 40.44
N GLU A 315 7.03 23.83 39.57
CA GLU A 315 8.36 23.27 39.91
C GLU A 315 8.34 21.87 40.55
N GLN A 316 7.20 21.19 40.53
CA GLN A 316 7.05 19.81 40.98
C GLN A 316 6.71 18.90 39.82
N TRP A 317 7.23 17.67 39.84
CA TRP A 317 7.05 16.68 38.79
C TRP A 317 5.97 15.68 39.15
N PHE A 318 5.26 15.21 38.13
CA PHE A 318 4.16 14.25 38.23
C PHE A 318 4.27 13.23 37.13
N TYR A 319 3.65 12.06 37.31
CA TYR A 319 3.35 11.20 36.18
C TYR A 319 1.96 10.55 36.16
N ALA A 320 1.42 10.30 34.97
CA ALA A 320 0.15 9.59 34.77
C ALA A 320 0.36 8.10 34.47
N THR A 321 -0.34 7.23 35.18
CA THR A 321 -0.40 5.80 34.89
C THR A 321 -1.38 5.49 33.76
N ARG A 322 -1.31 4.28 33.18
CA ARG A 322 -2.21 3.83 32.09
C ARG A 322 -3.70 3.85 32.47
N GLU A 323 -4.00 3.87 33.77
CA GLU A 323 -5.34 3.92 34.34
C GLU A 323 -5.83 5.37 34.56
N GLY A 324 -5.06 6.37 34.12
CA GLY A 324 -5.40 7.78 34.25
C GLY A 324 -5.19 8.35 35.65
N LYS A 325 -4.48 7.64 36.54
CA LYS A 325 -4.14 8.14 37.88
C LYS A 325 -2.79 8.86 37.84
N GLU A 326 -2.81 10.13 38.23
CA GLU A 326 -1.64 10.98 38.49
C GLU A 326 -0.90 10.49 39.76
N GLN A 327 0.43 10.56 39.74
CA GLN A 327 1.34 10.22 40.82
C GLN A 327 2.34 11.38 40.98
N GLY A 328 2.64 11.74 42.23
CA GLY A 328 3.44 12.92 42.58
C GLY A 328 2.80 13.69 43.75
N PRO A 329 3.33 14.88 44.11
CA PRO A 329 4.47 15.55 43.49
C PRO A 329 5.82 14.88 43.81
N PHE A 330 6.75 14.98 42.87
CA PHE A 330 8.17 14.65 43.03
C PHE A 330 9.00 15.94 42.94
N GLY A 331 10.10 16.00 43.70
CA GLY A 331 10.95 17.19 43.82
C GLY A 331 11.71 17.52 42.54
N ASP A 332 12.04 16.51 41.74
CA ASP A 332 12.68 16.69 40.44
C ASP A 332 12.29 15.57 39.45
N PHE A 333 12.78 15.70 38.22
CA PHE A 333 12.49 14.77 37.13
C PHE A 333 13.04 13.36 37.39
N ASP A 334 14.24 13.27 37.97
CA ASP A 334 14.93 12.01 38.18
C ASP A 334 14.22 11.20 39.26
N GLU A 335 13.76 11.87 40.33
CA GLU A 335 12.91 11.25 41.37
C GLU A 335 11.58 10.73 40.77
N ALA A 336 10.93 11.51 39.90
CA ALA A 336 9.70 11.10 39.23
C ALA A 336 9.91 9.92 38.27
N LEU A 337 11.06 9.90 37.57
CA LEU A 337 11.44 8.85 36.63
C LEU A 337 11.81 7.55 37.37
N ASP A 338 12.57 7.63 38.46
CA ASP A 338 12.92 6.50 39.30
C ASP A 338 11.66 5.86 39.91
N HIS A 339 10.73 6.69 40.36
CA HIS A 339 9.46 6.21 40.90
C HIS A 339 8.59 5.55 39.81
N LEU A 340 8.55 6.11 38.60
CA LEU A 340 7.89 5.50 37.45
C LEU A 340 8.52 4.14 37.09
N ASN A 341 9.85 4.05 37.10
CA ASN A 341 10.59 2.81 36.82
C ASN A 341 10.32 1.74 37.88
N ALA A 342 10.32 2.10 39.17
CA ALA A 342 9.96 1.21 40.28
C ALA A 342 8.52 0.71 40.17
N PHE A 343 7.57 1.60 39.84
CA PHE A 343 6.16 1.23 39.63
C PHE A 343 6.01 0.24 38.45
N ILE A 344 6.71 0.47 37.34
CA ILE A 344 6.73 -0.45 36.20
C ILE A 344 7.31 -1.81 36.62
N ALA A 345 8.42 -1.82 37.37
CA ALA A 345 9.04 -3.05 37.87
C ALA A 345 8.11 -3.82 38.83
N GLU A 346 7.36 -3.14 39.70
CA GLU A 346 6.41 -3.78 40.61
C GLU A 346 5.22 -4.39 39.86
N VAL A 347 4.67 -3.69 38.85
CA VAL A 347 3.61 -4.21 37.98
C VAL A 347 4.09 -5.45 37.21
N LEU A 348 5.34 -5.45 36.75
CA LEU A 348 5.97 -6.60 36.12
C LEU A 348 6.16 -7.75 37.12
N ALA A 349 6.63 -7.46 38.34
CA ALA A 349 6.83 -8.46 39.40
C ALA A 349 5.52 -9.09 39.90
N ARG A 350 4.42 -8.32 39.99
CA ARG A 350 3.08 -8.84 40.30
C ARG A 350 2.58 -9.82 39.23
N LYS A 351 2.92 -9.59 37.96
CA LYS A 351 2.63 -10.54 36.87
C LYS A 351 3.48 -11.82 36.96
N VAL A 352 4.70 -11.73 37.46
CA VAL A 352 5.60 -12.89 37.66
C VAL A 352 5.15 -13.76 38.84
N ARG A 353 4.70 -13.17 39.96
CA ARG A 353 4.21 -13.92 41.14
C ARG A 353 2.88 -14.65 40.91
N ALA A 354 2.12 -14.28 39.88
CA ALA A 354 0.88 -14.95 39.50
C ALA A 354 1.08 -16.31 38.78
N GLY A 355 2.30 -16.86 38.77
CA GLY A 355 2.55 -18.25 38.35
C GLY A 355 2.58 -18.51 36.85
N SER A 356 2.89 -17.51 36.00
CA SER A 356 3.21 -17.76 34.59
C SER A 356 4.73 -17.96 34.42
N MET A 357 5.20 -19.20 34.59
CA MET A 357 6.53 -19.62 34.11
C MET A 357 6.61 -19.37 32.59
N PHE A 358 7.65 -18.65 32.16
CA PHE A 358 8.10 -18.45 30.78
C PHE A 358 7.07 -18.71 29.66
N ASN A 359 6.06 -17.86 29.60
CA ASN A 359 5.49 -17.44 28.33
C ASN A 359 6.03 -16.04 28.06
N LEU A 360 7.16 -15.95 27.35
CA LEU A 360 7.43 -14.76 26.55
C LEU A 360 6.14 -14.49 25.78
N PRO A 361 5.55 -13.29 25.83
CA PRO A 361 4.23 -13.09 25.29
C PRO A 361 4.26 -13.42 23.80
N SER A 362 3.55 -14.48 23.40
CA SER A 362 3.00 -14.65 22.06
C SER A 362 1.94 -13.56 21.72
N LYS A 363 2.10 -12.36 22.28
CA LYS A 363 1.14 -11.26 22.34
C LYS A 363 1.53 -10.05 21.47
N MET A 364 2.26 -10.26 20.38
CA MET A 364 2.06 -9.40 19.21
C MET A 364 1.26 -10.19 18.19
N ARG A 365 -0.02 -10.43 18.50
CA ARG A 365 -0.98 -10.68 17.42
C ARG A 365 -1.17 -9.36 16.70
N VAL A 366 -0.43 -9.16 15.62
CA VAL A 366 -0.76 -8.12 14.66
C VAL A 366 -2.16 -8.48 14.13
N PRO A 367 -3.18 -7.63 14.33
CA PRO A 367 -4.51 -7.93 13.80
C PRO A 367 -4.42 -8.02 12.28
N ALA A 368 -5.12 -8.97 11.68
CA ALA A 368 -5.19 -9.07 10.23
C ALA A 368 -5.73 -7.73 9.67
N GLY A 369 -4.95 -7.05 8.84
CA GLY A 369 -5.42 -5.84 8.18
C GLY A 369 -6.55 -6.14 7.19
N LEU A 370 -7.24 -5.10 6.72
CA LEU A 370 -8.27 -5.23 5.66
C LEU A 370 -7.66 -5.50 4.28
N ASN A 371 -8.07 -6.57 3.61
CA ASN A 371 -7.71 -6.87 2.21
C ASN A 371 -8.81 -6.35 1.26
N GLU A 372 -8.63 -6.55 -0.04
CA GLU A 372 -9.60 -6.10 -1.05
C GLU A 372 -10.99 -6.70 -0.86
N ASP A 373 -11.08 -7.99 -0.55
CA ASP A 373 -12.34 -8.73 -0.37
C ASP A 373 -13.15 -8.27 0.85
N ASP A 374 -12.51 -7.60 1.81
CA ASP A 374 -13.19 -7.01 2.96
C ASP A 374 -14.05 -5.79 2.57
N PHE A 375 -13.85 -5.20 1.38
CA PHE A 375 -14.58 -4.00 0.94
C PHE A 375 -15.76 -4.35 0.02
N ARG A 376 -16.94 -3.81 0.35
CA ARG A 376 -18.10 -3.80 -0.55
C ARG A 376 -18.29 -2.44 -1.18
N LEU A 377 -18.69 -2.42 -2.45
CA LEU A 377 -19.10 -1.21 -3.14
C LEU A 377 -20.47 -0.74 -2.63
N ILE A 378 -20.55 0.48 -2.10
CA ILE A 378 -21.78 1.06 -1.54
C ILE A 378 -22.33 2.23 -2.36
N ALA A 379 -21.53 2.85 -3.23
CA ALA A 379 -22.02 3.82 -4.22
C ALA A 379 -21.36 3.55 -5.57
N ARG A 380 -22.18 3.41 -6.62
CA ARG A 380 -21.74 3.16 -8.00
C ARG A 380 -22.10 4.35 -8.89
N ASN A 381 -21.31 4.56 -9.94
CA ASN A 381 -21.61 5.52 -11.01
C ASN A 381 -21.92 6.92 -10.48
N GLY A 382 -21.11 7.43 -9.54
CA GLY A 382 -21.32 8.77 -8.99
C GLY A 382 -22.68 8.97 -8.31
N PHE A 383 -23.14 7.99 -7.52
CA PHE A 383 -24.49 7.96 -6.90
C PHE A 383 -25.63 7.87 -7.93
N GLY A 384 -25.39 7.17 -9.04
CA GLY A 384 -26.31 7.04 -10.17
C GLY A 384 -26.18 8.13 -11.22
N ASP A 385 -25.25 9.07 -11.04
CA ASP A 385 -24.94 10.15 -11.97
C ASP A 385 -23.43 10.22 -12.23
N GLY A 386 -23.00 9.70 -13.39
CA GLY A 386 -21.59 9.60 -13.78
C GLY A 386 -20.85 10.94 -13.92
N ILE A 387 -21.55 12.07 -13.87
CA ILE A 387 -20.93 13.41 -13.82
C ILE A 387 -20.28 13.69 -12.45
N ASN A 388 -20.76 13.05 -11.36
CA ASN A 388 -20.07 13.06 -10.07
C ASN A 388 -18.75 12.30 -10.21
N ALA A 389 -17.69 13.03 -10.55
CA ALA A 389 -16.41 12.43 -10.89
C ALA A 389 -15.65 11.99 -9.64
N TYR A 390 -15.60 12.83 -8.61
CA TYR A 390 -14.76 12.59 -7.42
C TYR A 390 -15.60 12.54 -6.15
N ALA A 391 -15.38 11.55 -5.30
CA ALA A 391 -15.66 11.62 -3.87
C ALA A 391 -14.58 12.49 -3.20
N HIS A 392 -14.65 13.81 -3.45
CA HIS A 392 -13.54 14.73 -3.25
C HIS A 392 -13.20 14.94 -1.77
N ALA A 393 -14.23 15.00 -0.92
CA ALA A 393 -14.09 15.11 0.52
C ALA A 393 -15.01 14.13 1.23
N MET A 394 -14.56 13.59 2.36
CA MET A 394 -15.40 12.77 3.23
C MET A 394 -15.11 13.08 4.69
N ALA A 395 -16.14 12.95 5.53
CA ALA A 395 -16.00 13.01 6.98
C ALA A 395 -17.05 12.13 7.65
N TRP A 396 -16.71 11.58 8.81
CA TRP A 396 -17.66 10.91 9.69
C TRP A 396 -18.25 11.93 10.67
N PHE A 397 -19.58 12.06 10.70
CA PHE A 397 -20.27 13.01 11.58
C PHE A 397 -21.67 12.49 11.93
N ASN A 398 -22.11 12.65 13.19
CA ASN A 398 -23.45 12.25 13.64
C ASN A 398 -23.91 10.86 13.14
N ASP A 399 -23.06 9.83 13.31
CA ASP A 399 -23.31 8.44 12.88
C ASP A 399 -23.48 8.21 11.37
N HIS A 400 -23.06 9.15 10.53
CA HIS A 400 -23.14 9.05 9.08
C HIS A 400 -21.78 9.38 8.45
N LEU A 401 -21.52 8.75 7.30
CA LEU A 401 -20.48 9.21 6.39
C LEU A 401 -21.06 10.33 5.53
N TYR A 402 -20.37 11.46 5.42
CA TYR A 402 -20.66 12.51 4.46
C TYR A 402 -19.66 12.47 3.31
N VAL A 403 -20.13 12.70 2.09
CA VAL A 403 -19.33 12.73 0.87
C VAL A 403 -19.66 13.99 0.08
N GLY A 404 -18.65 14.82 -0.15
CA GLY A 404 -18.72 15.99 -1.02
C GLY A 404 -18.20 15.65 -2.41
N THR A 405 -18.99 15.93 -3.45
CA THR A 405 -18.61 15.60 -4.82
C THR A 405 -17.85 16.73 -5.52
N THR A 406 -17.11 16.39 -6.56
CA THR A 406 -16.73 17.32 -7.62
C THR A 406 -17.20 16.77 -8.95
N ARG A 407 -17.76 17.65 -9.78
CA ARG A 407 -18.50 17.28 -10.97
C ARG A 407 -17.81 17.70 -12.26
N GLY A 408 -17.83 16.84 -13.27
CA GLY A 408 -17.40 17.15 -14.64
C GLY A 408 -15.91 17.52 -14.78
N ASN A 409 -15.00 16.85 -14.05
CA ASN A 409 -13.57 17.15 -14.07
C ASN A 409 -12.98 17.21 -15.50
N PHE A 410 -13.22 16.20 -16.35
CA PHE A 410 -12.67 16.19 -17.72
C PHE A 410 -13.29 17.26 -18.64
N PRO A 411 -14.62 17.47 -18.70
CA PRO A 411 -15.19 18.61 -19.42
C PRO A 411 -14.61 19.96 -18.97
N LEU A 412 -14.44 20.15 -17.66
CA LEU A 412 -13.82 21.36 -17.10
C LEU A 412 -12.35 21.48 -17.48
N MET A 413 -11.60 20.38 -17.53
CA MET A 413 -10.19 20.37 -17.96
C MET A 413 -10.06 20.69 -19.45
N LYS A 414 -10.86 20.07 -20.32
CA LYS A 414 -10.85 20.29 -21.77
C LYS A 414 -11.10 21.77 -22.12
N ALA A 415 -12.02 22.42 -21.40
CA ALA A 415 -12.39 23.81 -21.65
C ALA A 415 -11.37 24.84 -21.13
N ARG A 416 -10.44 24.44 -20.24
CA ARG A 416 -9.57 25.38 -19.51
C ARG A 416 -8.09 25.17 -19.73
N LEU A 417 -7.68 23.95 -20.03
CA LEU A 417 -6.27 23.57 -20.14
C LEU A 417 -5.95 23.21 -21.60
N PRO A 418 -4.79 23.63 -22.13
CA PRO A 418 -4.35 23.28 -23.48
C PRO A 418 -3.82 21.83 -23.51
N ILE A 419 -4.64 20.86 -23.13
CA ILE A 419 -4.29 19.43 -23.15
C ILE A 419 -4.72 18.85 -24.49
N SER A 420 -3.74 18.36 -25.25
CA SER A 420 -3.99 17.60 -26.48
C SER A 420 -4.12 16.11 -26.16
N MET A 421 -5.33 15.58 -26.37
CA MET A 421 -5.66 14.15 -26.38
C MET A 421 -6.46 13.87 -27.65
N ASP A 422 -6.28 12.69 -28.23
CA ASP A 422 -6.93 12.30 -29.48
C ASP A 422 -7.25 10.79 -29.48
N PRO A 423 -8.53 10.38 -29.42
CA PRO A 423 -9.71 11.22 -29.11
C PRO A 423 -9.72 11.66 -27.64
N TRP A 424 -10.59 12.60 -27.28
CA TRP A 424 -10.78 12.96 -25.87
C TRP A 424 -11.51 11.83 -25.12
N PRO A 425 -11.14 11.47 -23.87
CA PRO A 425 -11.65 10.25 -23.22
C PRO A 425 -13.16 10.21 -22.96
N VAL A 426 -13.81 11.36 -22.81
CA VAL A 426 -15.25 11.46 -22.47
C VAL A 426 -15.99 12.45 -23.35
N GLU A 427 -17.29 12.24 -23.54
CA GLU A 427 -18.11 13.16 -24.32
C GLU A 427 -18.15 14.53 -23.62
N CYS A 428 -17.72 15.59 -24.31
CA CYS A 428 -17.70 16.95 -23.76
C CYS A 428 -18.46 17.90 -24.68
N PRO A 429 -19.47 18.65 -24.18
CA PRO A 429 -20.08 19.72 -24.93
C PRO A 429 -19.09 20.86 -25.19
N ALA A 430 -19.41 21.75 -26.14
CA ALA A 430 -18.61 22.93 -26.44
C ALA A 430 -18.48 23.85 -25.22
N ASN A 431 -19.58 24.03 -24.48
CA ASN A 431 -19.59 24.72 -23.21
C ASN A 431 -19.80 23.71 -22.06
N PRO A 432 -18.85 23.55 -21.13
CA PRO A 432 -18.99 22.57 -20.04
C PRO A 432 -20.17 22.86 -19.11
N PHE A 433 -20.66 24.11 -19.06
CA PHE A 433 -21.82 24.50 -18.24
C PHE A 433 -23.17 24.08 -18.84
N ASP A 434 -23.18 23.47 -20.03
CA ASP A 434 -24.36 22.81 -20.57
C ASP A 434 -24.66 21.50 -19.81
N LEU A 435 -23.68 21.00 -19.03
CA LEU A 435 -23.85 19.90 -18.09
C LEU A 435 -24.31 20.41 -16.72
N ASP A 436 -25.00 19.56 -15.96
CA ASP A 436 -25.30 19.84 -14.55
C ASP A 436 -24.06 19.66 -13.66
N LEU A 437 -23.34 20.76 -13.47
CA LEU A 437 -22.12 20.84 -12.66
C LEU A 437 -22.36 21.29 -11.20
N HIS A 438 -23.61 21.29 -10.71
CA HIS A 438 -23.89 21.67 -9.32
C HIS A 438 -23.40 20.61 -8.34
N ALA A 439 -22.34 20.91 -7.59
CA ALA A 439 -21.76 19.99 -6.61
C ALA A 439 -22.80 19.50 -5.58
N GLU A 440 -22.58 18.30 -5.05
CA GLU A 440 -23.53 17.64 -4.15
C GLU A 440 -22.85 17.19 -2.85
N ILE A 441 -23.62 17.19 -1.76
CA ILE A 441 -23.26 16.52 -0.51
C ILE A 441 -24.23 15.36 -0.29
N TRP A 442 -23.67 14.17 -0.16
CA TRP A 442 -24.37 12.93 0.13
C TRP A 442 -24.04 12.47 1.54
N ARG A 443 -25.00 11.86 2.23
CA ARG A 443 -24.76 11.16 3.50
C ARG A 443 -25.16 9.71 3.40
N TYR A 444 -24.43 8.85 4.09
CA TYR A 444 -24.67 7.41 4.14
C TYR A 444 -24.86 6.92 5.57
N ASN A 445 -25.89 6.11 5.77
CA ASN A 445 -26.18 5.44 7.02
C ASN A 445 -25.75 3.96 6.93
N PRO A 446 -24.66 3.54 7.60
CA PRO A 446 -24.21 2.14 7.51
C PRO A 446 -25.12 1.13 8.20
N ARG A 447 -26.04 1.57 9.08
CA ARG A 447 -27.02 0.67 9.72
C ARG A 447 -28.20 0.33 8.82
N LYS A 448 -28.59 1.28 7.98
CA LYS A 448 -29.72 1.15 7.05
C LYS A 448 -29.30 0.83 5.62
N ASP A 449 -28.01 0.91 5.34
CA ASP A 449 -27.43 0.81 4.01
C ASP A 449 -28.06 1.82 3.02
N GLU A 450 -28.25 3.06 3.49
CA GLU A 450 -29.04 4.07 2.79
C GLU A 450 -28.23 5.34 2.49
N TRP A 451 -28.30 5.80 1.24
CA TRP A 451 -27.79 7.10 0.80
C TRP A 451 -28.87 8.16 0.73
N LYS A 452 -28.54 9.39 1.14
CA LYS A 452 -29.39 10.57 0.96
C LYS A 452 -28.56 11.76 0.49
N ARG A 453 -28.96 12.40 -0.61
CA ARG A 453 -28.43 13.73 -0.98
C ARG A 453 -28.99 14.77 -0.02
N VAL A 454 -28.13 15.45 0.72
CA VAL A 454 -28.49 16.45 1.73
C VAL A 454 -28.26 17.87 1.26
N PHE A 455 -27.40 18.08 0.27
CA PHE A 455 -27.16 19.40 -0.31
C PHE A 455 -26.85 19.31 -1.80
N LYS A 456 -27.30 20.32 -2.54
CA LYS A 456 -26.92 20.55 -3.94
C LYS A 456 -26.63 22.04 -4.08
N ALA A 457 -25.52 22.38 -4.73
CA ALA A 457 -25.13 23.76 -4.92
C ALA A 457 -26.24 24.54 -5.65
N PRO A 458 -26.53 25.80 -5.26
CA PRO A 458 -27.51 26.62 -5.94
C PRO A 458 -26.97 27.15 -7.27
N THR A 459 -27.88 27.54 -8.16
CA THR A 459 -27.53 28.34 -9.36
C THR A 459 -27.38 29.80 -8.97
N ILE A 460 -26.37 30.47 -9.52
CA ILE A 460 -26.14 31.91 -9.38
C ILE A 460 -25.95 32.56 -10.75
N VAL A 461 -25.96 33.89 -10.79
CA VAL A 461 -25.55 34.68 -11.95
C VAL A 461 -24.05 34.97 -11.82
N GLY A 462 -23.26 34.48 -12.78
CA GLY A 462 -21.83 34.73 -12.86
C GLY A 462 -21.50 36.17 -13.22
N SER A 463 -20.23 36.53 -13.11
CA SER A 463 -19.73 37.87 -13.42
C SER A 463 -19.98 38.33 -14.87
N ASP A 464 -20.28 37.41 -15.79
CA ASP A 464 -20.61 37.66 -17.20
C ASP A 464 -22.12 37.57 -17.51
N GLY A 465 -22.96 37.48 -16.47
CA GLY A 465 -24.42 37.34 -16.62
C GLY A 465 -24.92 35.92 -16.88
N SER A 466 -24.03 34.93 -17.06
CA SER A 466 -24.42 33.54 -17.29
C SER A 466 -24.96 32.86 -16.02
N LYS A 467 -25.91 31.93 -16.18
CA LYS A 467 -26.39 31.07 -15.08
C LYS A 467 -25.39 29.93 -14.88
N ILE A 468 -24.77 29.87 -13.71
CA ILE A 468 -23.74 28.88 -13.38
C ILE A 468 -24.01 28.26 -12.00
N PRO A 469 -23.51 27.04 -11.73
CA PRO A 469 -23.50 26.52 -10.37
C PRO A 469 -22.64 27.42 -9.48
N ARG A 470 -23.08 27.63 -8.24
CA ARG A 470 -22.28 28.35 -7.25
C ARG A 470 -20.99 27.58 -6.91
N GLU A 471 -21.11 26.27 -6.75
CA GLU A 471 -19.98 25.39 -6.42
C GLU A 471 -19.86 24.26 -7.44
N LEU A 472 -18.64 24.04 -7.94
CA LEU A 472 -18.25 22.93 -8.81
C LEU A 472 -17.78 21.70 -8.02
N GLY A 473 -17.38 21.91 -6.76
CA GLY A 473 -17.05 20.82 -5.86
C GLY A 473 -16.95 21.20 -4.38
N PHE A 474 -17.04 20.20 -3.52
CA PHE A 474 -16.77 20.29 -2.08
C PHE A 474 -15.44 19.59 -1.77
N ARG A 475 -14.38 20.36 -1.48
CA ARG A 475 -12.99 19.86 -1.54
C ARG A 475 -12.38 19.41 -0.21
N GLY A 476 -12.95 19.84 0.91
CA GLY A 476 -12.53 19.46 2.25
C GLY A 476 -13.71 19.37 3.21
N MET A 477 -13.61 18.48 4.19
CA MET A 477 -14.58 18.33 5.27
C MET A 477 -13.83 18.18 6.60
N CYS A 478 -14.27 18.90 7.62
CA CYS A 478 -13.68 18.86 8.96
C CYS A 478 -14.79 18.93 10.00
N VAL A 479 -14.75 18.04 10.99
CA VAL A 479 -15.63 18.14 12.16
C VAL A 479 -14.91 19.01 13.19
N TYR A 480 -15.58 20.08 13.60
CA TYR A 480 -15.07 20.98 14.64
C TYR A 480 -15.91 20.80 15.91
N PRO A 481 -15.29 20.67 17.08
CA PRO A 481 -16.00 20.42 18.34
C PRO A 481 -16.91 21.58 18.77
N GLY A 482 -16.69 22.79 18.22
CA GLY A 482 -17.42 23.99 18.60
C GLY A 482 -16.59 24.89 19.50
N SER A 483 -16.66 26.21 19.27
CA SER A 483 -16.18 27.21 20.23
C SER A 483 -17.07 27.22 21.48
N PRO A 484 -16.62 27.78 22.64
CA PRO A 484 -17.45 27.80 23.85
C PRO A 484 -18.85 28.38 23.60
N GLY A 485 -19.89 27.59 23.88
CA GLY A 485 -21.29 27.95 23.61
C GLY A 485 -21.85 27.46 22.27
N HIS A 486 -21.03 26.86 21.40
CA HIS A 486 -21.44 26.28 20.12
C HIS A 486 -21.38 24.75 20.13
N LYS A 487 -22.28 24.11 19.38
CA LYS A 487 -22.30 22.66 19.21
C LYS A 487 -21.24 22.20 18.19
N PRO A 488 -20.79 20.93 18.26
CA PRO A 488 -19.99 20.34 17.21
C PRO A 488 -20.70 20.47 15.85
N ALA A 489 -19.94 20.82 14.81
CA ALA A 489 -20.48 21.01 13.48
C ALA A 489 -19.53 20.46 12.40
N LEU A 490 -20.14 20.01 11.31
CA LEU A 490 -19.43 19.67 10.08
C LEU A 490 -19.20 20.94 9.26
N PHE A 491 -17.93 21.23 8.98
CA PHE A 491 -17.51 22.28 8.07
C PHE A 491 -17.12 21.68 6.71
N VAL A 492 -17.51 22.35 5.63
CA VAL A 492 -17.26 21.92 4.25
C VAL A 492 -16.69 23.07 3.45
N SER A 493 -15.51 22.87 2.87
CA SER A 493 -14.86 23.85 2.01
C SER A 493 -15.25 23.68 0.56
N THR A 494 -15.40 24.79 -0.17
CA THR A 494 -15.96 24.77 -1.53
C THR A 494 -14.94 25.09 -2.62
N TRP A 495 -15.32 24.77 -3.85
CA TRP A 495 -14.68 25.18 -5.08
C TRP A 495 -15.67 25.93 -5.98
N SER A 496 -15.50 27.25 -6.03
CA SER A 496 -16.28 28.15 -6.87
C SER A 496 -15.74 28.14 -8.31
N PRO A 497 -16.61 28.27 -9.33
CA PRO A 497 -16.17 28.62 -10.68
C PRO A 497 -15.41 29.94 -10.68
N ALA A 498 -14.55 30.15 -11.68
CA ALA A 498 -13.78 31.40 -11.83
C ALA A 498 -14.68 32.65 -12.00
N LYS A 499 -15.87 32.46 -12.57
CA LYS A 499 -16.91 33.50 -12.75
C LYS A 499 -17.81 33.69 -11.51
N GLY A 500 -17.62 32.85 -10.49
CA GLY A 500 -18.37 32.90 -9.24
C GLY A 500 -17.74 33.85 -8.22
N PRO A 501 -18.39 34.03 -7.06
CA PRO A 501 -17.98 35.01 -6.06
C PRO A 501 -16.72 34.59 -5.27
N GLY A 502 -16.28 33.34 -5.38
CA GLY A 502 -15.17 32.77 -4.59
C GLY A 502 -15.64 31.70 -3.61
N PRO A 503 -14.71 31.00 -2.95
CA PRO A 503 -15.03 29.90 -2.06
C PRO A 503 -15.61 30.38 -0.74
N LEU A 504 -16.35 29.51 -0.07
CA LEU A 504 -16.82 29.74 1.29
C LEU A 504 -16.63 28.47 2.13
N LEU A 505 -16.96 28.58 3.41
CA LEU A 505 -17.07 27.46 4.34
C LEU A 505 -18.53 27.27 4.72
N LEU A 506 -19.12 26.15 4.28
CA LEU A 506 -20.42 25.72 4.75
C LEU A 506 -20.29 25.07 6.13
N ARG A 507 -21.31 25.23 6.96
CA ARG A 507 -21.40 24.67 8.29
C ARG A 507 -22.74 23.96 8.45
N SER A 508 -22.75 22.82 9.13
CA SER A 508 -23.95 22.09 9.51
C SER A 508 -23.81 21.46 10.89
N GLU A 509 -24.74 21.78 11.80
CA GLU A 509 -24.81 21.16 13.14
C GLU A 509 -25.56 19.82 13.12
N ASP A 510 -26.53 19.67 12.22
CA ASP A 510 -27.41 18.50 12.13
C ASP A 510 -27.05 17.57 10.97
N GLY A 511 -26.16 18.00 10.07
CA GLY A 511 -25.80 17.28 8.85
C GLY A 511 -26.89 17.28 7.78
N LEU A 512 -27.90 18.14 7.91
CA LEU A 512 -29.02 18.28 6.97
C LEU A 512 -29.09 19.70 6.40
N ASN A 513 -28.88 20.70 7.25
CA ASN A 513 -28.96 22.11 6.90
C ASN A 513 -27.55 22.68 6.83
N PHE A 514 -27.16 23.18 5.66
CA PHE A 514 -25.84 23.77 5.42
C PHE A 514 -25.99 25.27 5.20
N THR A 515 -25.33 26.06 6.04
CA THR A 515 -25.30 27.52 5.93
C THR A 515 -23.86 28.02 5.78
N PRO A 516 -23.62 29.13 5.07
CA PRO A 516 -22.31 29.76 5.07
C PRO A 516 -21.91 30.21 6.49
N SER A 517 -20.70 29.88 6.89
CA SER A 517 -20.05 30.38 8.12
C SER A 517 -19.08 31.53 7.83
N CYS A 518 -18.63 31.67 6.58
CA CYS A 518 -17.89 32.84 6.10
C CYS A 518 -18.50 33.33 4.78
N GLU A 519 -18.40 34.65 4.55
CA GLU A 519 -18.85 35.31 3.32
C GLU A 519 -18.04 34.81 2.10
N PRO A 520 -18.52 35.00 0.86
CA PRO A 520 -17.81 34.56 -0.33
C PRO A 520 -16.39 35.14 -0.41
N GLY A 521 -15.40 34.25 -0.51
CA GLY A 521 -13.97 34.56 -0.43
C GLY A 521 -13.50 34.61 1.02
N LEU A 522 -12.49 33.81 1.36
CA LEU A 522 -11.82 33.91 2.67
C LEU A 522 -11.26 35.34 2.80
N MET A 523 -11.92 36.21 3.55
CA MET A 523 -11.55 37.62 3.71
C MET A 523 -11.44 38.40 2.37
N GLY A 524 -12.29 38.11 1.38
CA GLY A 524 -12.31 38.83 0.09
C GLY A 524 -11.17 38.52 -0.87
N LEU A 525 -10.38 37.47 -0.61
CA LEU A 525 -9.26 37.07 -1.47
C LEU A 525 -9.72 36.62 -2.87
N PRO A 526 -8.94 36.88 -3.93
CA PRO A 526 -9.25 36.51 -5.32
C PRO A 526 -8.96 35.02 -5.62
N VAL A 527 -9.32 34.14 -4.69
CA VAL A 527 -9.14 32.69 -4.80
C VAL A 527 -10.44 32.00 -5.22
N THR A 528 -10.33 30.76 -5.69
CA THR A 528 -11.50 29.98 -6.15
C THR A 528 -11.83 28.80 -5.25
N THR A 529 -10.94 28.40 -4.34
CA THR A 529 -11.18 27.27 -3.46
C THR A 529 -10.49 27.40 -2.11
N ILE A 530 -10.96 26.62 -1.14
CA ILE A 530 -10.25 26.32 0.10
C ILE A 530 -9.95 24.81 0.10
N ARG A 531 -8.67 24.46 0.19
CA ARG A 531 -8.21 23.08 -0.08
C ARG A 531 -8.33 22.14 1.11
N THR A 532 -7.81 22.56 2.26
CA THR A 532 -7.72 21.71 3.46
C THR A 532 -8.14 22.50 4.70
N MET A 533 -8.66 21.79 5.69
CA MET A 533 -9.09 22.31 6.98
C MET A 533 -8.68 21.32 8.07
N VAL A 534 -8.08 21.81 9.14
CA VAL A 534 -7.70 20.98 10.28
C VAL A 534 -8.10 21.64 11.59
N SER A 535 -8.55 20.82 12.54
CA SER A 535 -8.76 21.25 13.92
C SER A 535 -7.50 20.93 14.73
N PHE A 536 -6.98 21.92 15.45
CA PHE A 536 -5.79 21.75 16.30
C PHE A 536 -5.89 22.64 17.53
N LYS A 537 -5.71 22.04 18.71
CA LYS A 537 -5.74 22.70 20.03
C LYS A 537 -6.94 23.67 20.19
N GLY A 538 -8.13 23.21 19.78
CA GLY A 538 -9.38 23.96 19.91
C GLY A 538 -9.60 25.06 18.86
N ARG A 539 -8.75 25.15 17.84
CA ARG A 539 -8.83 26.14 16.76
C ARG A 539 -8.94 25.46 15.40
N MET A 540 -9.49 26.15 14.42
CA MET A 540 -9.54 25.66 13.04
C MET A 540 -8.52 26.41 12.18
N TYR A 541 -7.82 25.66 11.33
CA TYR A 541 -6.85 26.22 10.39
C TYR A 541 -7.28 25.89 8.97
N THR A 542 -7.04 26.82 8.06
CA THR A 542 -7.28 26.62 6.63
C THR A 542 -6.29 27.38 5.75
N THR A 543 -6.31 27.09 4.46
CA THR A 543 -5.50 27.80 3.45
C THR A 543 -6.31 27.99 2.17
N PRO A 544 -6.29 29.20 1.59
CA PRO A 544 -6.88 29.45 0.28
C PRO A 544 -6.05 28.77 -0.82
N ALA A 545 -6.71 28.39 -1.91
CA ALA A 545 -6.07 27.82 -3.09
C ALA A 545 -6.82 28.19 -4.38
N GLY A 546 -6.14 28.02 -5.51
CA GLY A 546 -6.66 28.32 -6.84
C GLY A 546 -6.73 29.81 -7.15
N SER A 547 -6.68 30.15 -8.44
CA SER A 547 -6.73 31.52 -8.94
C SER A 547 -7.94 31.78 -9.85
N ARG A 548 -8.46 33.01 -9.84
CA ARG A 548 -9.43 33.48 -10.85
C ARG A 548 -8.70 33.59 -12.20
N GLY A 549 -8.81 32.58 -13.07
CA GLY A 549 -8.29 32.66 -14.44
C GLY A 549 -7.51 31.46 -14.99
N GLY A 550 -7.30 30.36 -14.25
CA GLY A 550 -6.75 29.17 -14.92
C GLY A 550 -6.46 27.93 -14.09
N ASN A 551 -5.83 28.07 -12.92
CA ASN A 551 -5.35 26.90 -12.17
C ASN A 551 -6.06 26.76 -10.81
N PRO A 552 -6.90 25.72 -10.58
CA PRO A 552 -7.57 25.50 -9.30
C PRO A 552 -6.62 24.92 -8.22
N ASN A 553 -5.37 24.65 -8.59
CA ASN A 553 -4.38 24.08 -7.69
C ASN A 553 -3.29 25.06 -7.24
N VAL A 554 -3.12 26.20 -7.91
CA VAL A 554 -2.11 27.21 -7.55
C VAL A 554 -2.83 28.52 -7.23
N SER A 555 -2.49 29.13 -6.09
CA SER A 555 -2.91 30.49 -5.74
C SER A 555 -1.69 31.42 -5.79
N SER A 556 -1.93 32.72 -5.80
CA SER A 556 -0.92 33.73 -5.43
C SER A 556 -0.99 34.07 -3.93
N HIS A 557 -1.56 33.17 -3.12
CA HIS A 557 -1.91 33.39 -1.72
C HIS A 557 -1.59 32.10 -0.94
N SER A 558 -0.35 31.98 -0.49
CA SER A 558 0.19 30.83 0.25
C SER A 558 0.34 31.23 1.73
N ILE A 559 -0.78 31.29 2.44
CA ILE A 559 -0.88 31.77 3.83
C ILE A 559 -1.77 30.82 4.63
N VAL A 560 -1.35 30.50 5.86
CA VAL A 560 -2.18 29.78 6.82
C VAL A 560 -3.11 30.77 7.52
N TYR A 561 -4.39 30.44 7.59
CA TYR A 561 -5.40 31.19 8.35
C TYR A 561 -5.88 30.37 9.54
N GLU A 562 -6.10 31.04 10.66
CA GLU A 562 -6.64 30.47 11.89
C GLU A 562 -8.00 31.10 12.23
N SER A 563 -8.88 30.33 12.85
CA SER A 563 -10.06 30.80 13.55
C SER A 563 -10.24 30.12 14.90
N ALA A 564 -10.47 30.92 15.95
CA ALA A 564 -10.90 30.45 17.26
C ALA A 564 -12.41 30.22 17.36
N ALA A 565 -13.17 30.80 16.44
CA ALA A 565 -14.63 30.72 16.36
C ALA A 565 -15.07 30.66 14.89
N PRO A 566 -14.76 29.56 14.17
CA PRO A 566 -15.05 29.43 12.75
C PRO A 566 -16.54 29.54 12.43
N GLU A 567 -17.41 29.33 13.43
CA GLU A 567 -18.86 29.54 13.33
C GLU A 567 -19.24 31.00 13.05
N LEU A 568 -18.40 31.95 13.50
CA LEU A 568 -18.61 33.38 13.37
C LEU A 568 -17.87 33.98 12.15
N GLY A 569 -17.19 33.13 11.36
CA GLY A 569 -16.49 33.57 10.15
C GLY A 569 -15.25 34.42 10.38
N GLN A 570 -14.69 34.43 11.60
CA GLN A 570 -13.53 35.23 11.96
C GLN A 570 -12.24 34.49 11.61
N TRP A 571 -11.49 34.97 10.61
CA TRP A 571 -10.25 34.35 10.16
C TRP A 571 -9.10 35.34 10.15
N GLU A 572 -7.94 34.90 10.62
CA GLU A 572 -6.75 35.73 10.70
C GLU A 572 -5.52 34.99 10.14
N PRO A 573 -4.65 35.68 9.38
CA PRO A 573 -3.42 35.10 8.89
C PRO A 573 -2.46 34.81 10.05
N VAL A 574 -1.80 33.66 10.01
CA VAL A 574 -0.87 33.19 11.05
C VAL A 574 0.49 32.77 10.51
N SER A 575 0.71 32.94 9.21
CA SER A 575 2.02 32.78 8.56
C SER A 575 2.31 33.96 7.65
N GLU A 576 3.60 34.18 7.38
CA GLU A 576 4.02 35.02 6.25
C GLU A 576 3.67 34.35 4.91
N PHE A 577 3.60 35.14 3.84
CA PHE A 577 3.41 34.62 2.50
C PHE A 577 4.52 33.64 2.15
N GLY A 578 4.16 32.40 1.81
CA GLY A 578 5.10 31.36 1.44
C GLY A 578 6.13 31.03 2.53
N PHE A 579 5.89 31.39 3.79
CA PHE A 579 6.87 31.30 4.88
C PHE A 579 8.19 32.04 4.59
N GLY A 580 8.13 33.10 3.79
CA GLY A 580 9.31 33.89 3.37
C GLY A 580 9.98 33.38 2.09
N ASP A 581 9.51 32.29 1.49
CA ASP A 581 9.99 31.77 0.20
C ASP A 581 8.93 31.95 -0.90
N ASP A 582 9.22 32.82 -1.87
CA ASP A 582 8.37 33.09 -3.03
C ASP A 582 8.20 31.88 -3.98
N GLY A 583 9.04 30.85 -3.86
CA GLY A 583 8.90 29.57 -4.52
C GLY A 583 7.68 28.78 -4.05
N ASN A 584 7.22 28.99 -2.81
CA ASN A 584 6.04 28.35 -2.25
C ASN A 584 4.74 28.94 -2.81
N LYS A 585 4.31 28.44 -3.98
CA LYS A 585 3.13 29.00 -4.66
C LYS A 585 1.81 28.67 -3.95
N THR A 586 1.73 27.59 -3.19
CA THR A 586 0.50 27.28 -2.41
C THR A 586 0.80 26.26 -1.32
N ILE A 587 -0.12 26.13 -0.38
CA ILE A 587 -0.12 25.08 0.64
C ILE A 587 -1.09 23.98 0.17
N PHE A 588 -0.63 22.74 0.17
CA PHE A 588 -1.44 21.60 -0.25
C PHE A 588 -2.07 20.86 0.93
N GLU A 589 -1.31 20.66 2.00
CA GLU A 589 -1.76 19.88 3.14
C GLU A 589 -1.28 20.49 4.46
N MET A 590 -2.08 20.31 5.50
CA MET A 590 -1.74 20.67 6.88
C MET A 590 -2.04 19.50 7.79
N CYS A 591 -1.22 19.30 8.82
CA CYS A 591 -1.36 18.16 9.70
C CYS A 591 -0.88 18.48 11.12
N PRO A 592 -1.73 18.35 12.14
CA PRO A 592 -1.28 18.37 13.52
C PRO A 592 -0.42 17.15 13.84
N PHE A 593 0.75 17.36 14.45
CA PHE A 593 1.60 16.28 14.94
C PHE A 593 2.41 16.72 16.16
N GLY A 594 2.20 16.02 17.28
CA GLY A 594 2.70 16.47 18.59
C GLY A 594 2.08 17.82 18.95
N ASP A 595 2.91 18.75 19.41
CA ASP A 595 2.52 20.10 19.78
C ASP A 595 2.70 21.12 18.64
N HIS A 596 2.83 20.63 17.40
CA HIS A 596 3.11 21.46 16.24
C HIS A 596 2.06 21.25 15.15
N LEU A 597 1.76 22.34 14.44
CA LEU A 597 1.05 22.29 13.18
C LEU A 597 2.06 22.19 12.04
N TYR A 598 2.05 21.09 11.29
CA TYR A 598 2.89 20.91 10.11
C TYR A 598 2.15 21.38 8.85
N VAL A 599 2.90 21.98 7.92
CA VAL A 599 2.40 22.55 6.68
C VAL A 599 3.26 22.09 5.52
N GLY A 600 2.63 21.50 4.51
CA GLY A 600 3.27 21.02 3.29
C GLY A 600 2.98 21.93 2.10
N THR A 601 4.03 22.39 1.42
CA THR A 601 3.91 23.34 0.31
C THR A 601 3.92 22.65 -1.05
N PHE A 602 3.52 23.40 -2.06
CA PHE A 602 3.93 23.21 -3.45
C PHE A 602 4.98 24.27 -3.77
N ASN A 603 6.13 23.82 -4.27
CA ASN A 603 7.25 24.69 -4.60
C ASN A 603 7.92 24.19 -5.89
N LEU A 604 8.25 25.13 -6.78
CA LEU A 604 8.79 24.84 -8.11
C LEU A 604 10.17 24.17 -8.06
N SER A 605 10.94 24.41 -7.00
CA SER A 605 12.26 23.80 -6.77
C SER A 605 12.18 22.47 -6.03
N GLY A 606 11.01 22.09 -5.53
CA GLY A 606 10.78 20.94 -4.66
C GLY A 606 10.10 21.35 -3.35
N TYR A 607 9.10 20.58 -2.91
CA TYR A 607 8.25 20.91 -1.78
C TYR A 607 9.05 21.18 -0.51
N GLN A 608 8.43 21.94 0.38
CA GLN A 608 8.91 22.15 1.73
C GLN A 608 7.89 21.64 2.75
N VAL A 609 8.41 21.25 3.92
CA VAL A 609 7.59 20.98 5.10
C VAL A 609 8.01 21.96 6.17
N TRP A 610 7.05 22.70 6.71
CA TRP A 610 7.22 23.66 7.78
C TRP A 610 6.47 23.19 9.02
N ARG A 611 6.90 23.60 10.21
CA ARG A 611 6.13 23.40 11.45
C ARG A 611 6.07 24.66 12.29
N SER A 612 4.98 24.83 13.03
CA SER A 612 4.90 25.87 14.07
C SER A 612 5.89 25.56 15.20
N THR A 613 6.48 26.57 15.81
CA THR A 613 7.40 26.42 16.96
C THR A 613 6.68 26.46 18.31
N CYS A 614 5.43 26.92 18.30
CA CYS A 614 4.56 27.04 19.46
C CYS A 614 3.15 26.54 19.11
N GLU A 615 2.36 26.26 20.15
CA GLU A 615 0.97 25.78 20.03
C GLU A 615 -0.04 26.90 19.76
N SER A 616 0.35 28.15 20.05
CA SER A 616 -0.52 29.33 19.94
C SER A 616 0.28 30.58 19.58
N LYS A 617 -0.43 31.60 19.12
CA LYS A 617 0.13 32.91 18.73
C LYS A 617 1.04 33.55 19.78
N PRO A 618 2.04 34.34 19.35
CA PRO A 618 2.46 34.53 17.96
C PRO A 618 3.18 33.28 17.43
N TYR A 619 2.85 32.84 16.21
CA TYR A 619 3.53 31.69 15.62
C TYR A 619 4.85 32.11 15.01
N HIS A 620 5.90 31.35 15.32
CA HIS A 620 7.08 31.27 14.47
C HIS A 620 7.09 29.94 13.75
N TRP A 621 7.59 29.93 12.52
CA TRP A 621 7.61 28.78 11.65
C TRP A 621 9.05 28.38 11.36
N GLU A 622 9.35 27.10 11.44
CA GLU A 622 10.65 26.56 11.06
C GLU A 622 10.50 25.53 9.93
N GLN A 623 11.44 25.58 8.98
CA GLN A 623 11.50 24.63 7.89
C GLN A 623 12.12 23.32 8.37
N VAL A 624 11.43 22.21 8.11
CA VAL A 624 11.84 20.84 8.48
C VAL A 624 12.39 20.09 7.27
N ILE A 625 11.75 20.24 6.11
CA ILE A 625 12.19 19.65 4.84
C ILE A 625 12.38 20.74 3.80
N ALA A 626 13.48 20.67 3.06
CA ALA A 626 13.84 21.51 1.93
C ALA A 626 13.88 20.70 0.62
N ASP A 627 13.82 21.40 -0.52
CA ASP A 627 14.20 20.89 -1.85
C ASP A 627 13.60 19.52 -2.20
N GLY A 628 12.32 19.30 -1.86
CA GLY A 628 11.64 18.04 -2.14
C GLY A 628 12.34 16.83 -1.49
N ALA A 629 12.88 16.99 -0.29
CA ALA A 629 13.69 16.01 0.42
C ALA A 629 14.95 15.57 -0.37
N GLY A 630 15.60 16.54 -1.03
CA GLY A 630 16.79 16.35 -1.85
C GLY A 630 16.52 15.77 -3.25
N ARG A 631 15.25 15.60 -3.64
CA ARG A 631 14.86 15.17 -5.00
C ARG A 631 14.47 16.34 -5.91
N GLY A 632 14.46 17.56 -5.36
CA GLY A 632 14.19 18.79 -6.10
C GLY A 632 12.79 18.82 -6.72
N PRO A 633 12.63 19.34 -7.95
CA PRO A 633 11.33 19.53 -8.60
C PRO A 633 10.53 18.24 -8.80
N LEU A 634 11.18 17.07 -8.85
CA LEU A 634 10.49 15.78 -8.98
C LEU A 634 9.70 15.39 -7.72
N ASN A 635 9.84 16.16 -6.64
CA ASN A 635 8.99 16.14 -5.46
C ASN A 635 8.42 17.55 -5.28
N GLN A 636 7.52 17.96 -6.17
CA GLN A 636 7.06 19.35 -6.27
C GLN A 636 6.09 19.76 -5.16
N SER A 637 5.30 18.82 -4.64
CA SER A 637 4.30 19.09 -3.61
C SER A 637 4.19 18.01 -2.55
N VAL A 638 3.87 18.43 -1.33
CA VAL A 638 3.30 17.55 -0.29
C VAL A 638 1.82 17.40 -0.56
N LEU A 639 1.33 16.18 -0.80
CA LEU A 639 -0.07 15.96 -1.15
C LEU A 639 -0.88 15.31 -0.03
N SER A 640 -0.24 14.53 0.84
CA SER A 640 -0.87 13.93 2.01
C SER A 640 0.10 13.87 3.18
N MET A 641 -0.45 14.02 4.39
CA MET A 641 0.28 13.90 5.64
C MET A 641 -0.56 13.15 6.68
N TYR A 642 0.06 12.27 7.46
CA TYR A 642 -0.63 11.56 8.53
C TYR A 642 0.29 11.18 9.69
N PRO A 643 -0.07 11.44 10.95
CA PRO A 643 0.71 11.01 12.09
C PRO A 643 0.41 9.53 12.36
N PHE A 644 1.44 8.69 12.41
CA PHE A 644 1.30 7.27 12.68
C PHE A 644 2.46 6.77 13.53
N LYS A 645 2.14 6.06 14.61
CA LYS A 645 3.12 5.44 15.52
C LYS A 645 4.29 6.35 15.93
N GLY A 646 3.98 7.60 16.27
CA GLY A 646 4.96 8.56 16.81
C GLY A 646 5.79 9.31 15.75
N ALA A 647 5.42 9.24 14.48
CA ALA A 647 6.07 9.98 13.41
C ALA A 647 5.07 10.53 12.39
N LEU A 648 5.45 11.55 11.63
CA LEU A 648 4.63 12.15 10.58
C LEU A 648 5.02 11.58 9.21
N TYR A 649 4.08 10.92 8.55
CA TYR A 649 4.25 10.39 7.20
C TYR A 649 3.86 11.46 6.19
N VAL A 650 4.67 11.65 5.14
CA VAL A 650 4.50 12.70 4.13
C VAL A 650 4.60 12.09 2.74
N GLY A 651 3.49 12.12 2.00
CA GLY A 651 3.39 11.63 0.62
C GLY A 651 3.54 12.78 -0.38
N SER A 652 4.43 12.61 -1.35
CA SER A 652 4.70 13.63 -2.37
C SER A 652 3.84 13.50 -3.63
N ALA A 653 3.98 14.49 -4.51
CA ALA A 653 3.32 14.58 -5.79
C ALA A 653 4.07 15.53 -6.75
N ILE A 654 3.75 15.43 -8.04
CA ILE A 654 3.99 16.47 -9.06
C ILE A 654 2.65 16.91 -9.59
N GLN A 655 2.37 18.21 -9.63
CA GLN A 655 1.04 18.69 -10.06
C GLN A 655 0.66 18.18 -11.46
N GLY A 656 -0.64 18.18 -11.77
CA GLY A 656 -1.12 17.72 -13.09
C GLY A 656 -1.17 16.19 -13.25
N GLY A 657 -1.08 15.44 -12.15
CA GLY A 657 -1.24 14.00 -12.13
C GLY A 657 0.09 13.25 -12.24
N GLY A 658 1.20 13.86 -11.79
CA GLY A 658 2.56 13.34 -11.99
C GLY A 658 3.33 14.04 -13.12
N ILE A 659 2.69 14.97 -13.86
CA ILE A 659 3.27 15.65 -15.02
C ILE A 659 2.85 17.13 -15.02
N ASP A 660 3.79 18.00 -14.65
CA ASP A 660 3.59 19.45 -14.70
C ASP A 660 4.06 20.00 -16.05
N ARG A 661 3.15 20.00 -17.03
CA ARG A 661 3.43 20.52 -18.38
C ARG A 661 3.69 22.02 -18.40
N GLN A 662 3.18 22.78 -17.43
CA GLN A 662 3.34 24.23 -17.39
C GLN A 662 4.78 24.61 -17.06
N ASN A 663 5.43 23.84 -16.18
CA ASN A 663 6.80 24.10 -15.73
C ASN A 663 7.82 23.08 -16.24
N GLY A 664 7.41 22.13 -17.09
CA GLY A 664 8.30 21.13 -17.68
C GLY A 664 8.85 20.11 -16.68
N VAL A 665 8.07 19.74 -15.67
CA VAL A 665 8.49 18.79 -14.62
C VAL A 665 7.75 17.46 -14.76
N GLY A 666 8.49 16.36 -14.63
CA GLY A 666 7.98 15.00 -14.79
C GLY A 666 7.91 14.54 -16.26
N PRO A 667 7.31 13.36 -16.53
CA PRO A 667 6.67 12.45 -15.57
C PRO A 667 7.65 11.90 -14.54
N ALA A 668 7.24 11.88 -13.26
CA ALA A 668 7.93 11.09 -12.24
C ALA A 668 6.99 10.61 -11.14
N PRO A 669 7.27 9.45 -10.54
CA PRO A 669 6.45 8.89 -9.48
C PRO A 669 6.69 9.57 -8.12
N PRO A 670 5.69 9.55 -7.22
CA PRO A 670 5.76 10.14 -5.89
C PRO A 670 6.64 9.31 -4.93
N GLU A 671 7.01 9.92 -3.82
CA GLU A 671 7.79 9.32 -2.74
C GLU A 671 7.09 9.49 -1.39
N LEU A 672 7.46 8.61 -0.45
CA LEU A 672 6.98 8.63 0.92
C LEU A 672 8.17 8.82 1.85
N ILE A 673 8.11 9.85 2.68
CA ILE A 673 9.06 10.04 3.78
C ILE A 673 8.34 9.97 5.13
N ARG A 674 9.11 9.77 6.19
CA ARG A 674 8.64 9.87 7.58
C ARG A 674 9.52 10.85 8.35
N ILE A 675 8.91 11.82 9.02
CA ILE A 675 9.55 12.82 9.86
C ILE A 675 9.34 12.44 11.33
N HIS A 676 10.43 12.40 12.09
CA HIS A 676 10.43 12.14 13.53
C HIS A 676 10.24 13.45 14.33
N PRO A 677 9.83 13.39 15.60
CA PRO A 677 9.63 14.58 16.44
C PRO A 677 10.87 15.51 16.53
N ASP A 678 12.06 14.92 16.47
CA ASP A 678 13.36 15.59 16.47
C ASP A 678 13.77 16.19 15.12
N LYS A 679 12.86 16.19 14.13
CA LYS A 679 13.03 16.67 12.75
C LYS A 679 13.91 15.80 11.85
N ARG A 680 14.53 14.73 12.35
CA ARG A 680 15.16 13.74 11.46
C ARG A 680 14.09 13.09 10.60
N TRP A 681 14.48 12.65 9.41
CA TRP A 681 13.55 12.00 8.50
C TRP A 681 14.16 10.79 7.80
N ASP A 682 13.31 9.84 7.47
CA ASP A 682 13.63 8.62 6.72
C ASP A 682 12.95 8.64 5.35
N LEU A 683 13.63 8.15 4.32
CA LEU A 683 12.98 7.79 3.05
C LEU A 683 12.33 6.42 3.22
N LEU A 684 11.02 6.31 3.01
CA LEU A 684 10.32 5.03 3.13
C LEU A 684 10.14 4.37 1.77
N VAL A 685 9.61 5.11 0.79
CA VAL A 685 9.37 4.65 -0.59
C VAL A 685 9.97 5.69 -1.52
N GLY A 686 10.90 5.30 -2.38
CA GLY A 686 11.59 6.26 -3.23
C GLY A 686 12.94 5.79 -3.76
N ASP A 687 13.67 6.71 -4.37
CA ASP A 687 14.99 6.46 -4.96
C ASP A 687 16.10 6.85 -3.97
N ALA A 688 17.05 5.94 -3.71
CA ALA A 688 18.14 6.21 -2.78
C ALA A 688 19.02 7.38 -3.25
N ARG A 689 19.42 8.26 -2.33
CA ARG A 689 20.19 9.47 -2.66
C ARG A 689 20.98 10.02 -1.47
N MET A 690 22.03 10.78 -1.77
CA MET A 690 22.70 11.64 -0.79
C MET A 690 21.88 12.91 -0.57
N THR A 691 21.75 13.33 0.69
CA THR A 691 21.03 14.55 1.09
C THR A 691 21.87 15.31 2.11
N ASP A 692 21.45 16.52 2.47
CA ASP A 692 22.09 17.30 3.54
C ASP A 692 22.03 16.60 4.91
N SER A 693 21.06 15.68 5.08
CA SER A 693 20.92 14.82 6.25
C SER A 693 21.60 13.45 6.09
N GLY A 694 22.54 13.33 5.14
CA GLY A 694 23.27 12.10 4.82
C GLY A 694 22.59 11.22 3.78
N TRP A 695 23.10 10.01 3.61
CA TRP A 695 22.57 9.02 2.67
C TRP A 695 21.19 8.52 3.11
N LYS A 696 20.22 8.53 2.19
CA LYS A 696 18.85 8.06 2.39
C LYS A 696 18.58 6.89 1.45
N GLU A 697 18.28 5.73 2.01
CA GLU A 697 17.85 4.53 1.28
C GLU A 697 16.39 4.22 1.67
N PRO A 698 15.51 3.82 0.72
CA PRO A 698 14.09 3.60 1.00
C PRO A 698 13.84 2.42 1.94
N LEU A 699 13.36 2.67 3.15
CA LEU A 699 13.23 1.64 4.20
C LEU A 699 12.23 0.51 3.90
N SER A 700 11.27 0.74 2.99
CA SER A 700 10.31 -0.28 2.55
C SER A 700 10.88 -1.23 1.49
N GLY A 701 11.99 -0.85 0.86
CA GLY A 701 12.52 -1.54 -0.31
C GLY A 701 11.74 -1.35 -1.61
N TYR A 702 10.67 -0.56 -1.61
CA TYR A 702 9.97 -0.11 -2.82
C TYR A 702 10.63 1.14 -3.41
N MET A 703 10.71 1.19 -4.74
CA MET A 703 11.07 2.40 -5.46
C MET A 703 9.91 3.41 -5.44
N ALA A 704 10.18 4.63 -5.90
CA ALA A 704 9.18 5.67 -6.03
C ALA A 704 7.91 5.16 -6.74
N GLY A 705 6.73 5.56 -6.23
CA GLY A 705 5.43 5.10 -6.74
C GLY A 705 5.07 3.66 -6.40
N PHE A 706 5.68 3.05 -5.37
CA PHE A 706 5.51 1.61 -5.06
C PHE A 706 5.83 0.70 -6.26
N ASP A 707 6.96 0.97 -6.92
CA ASP A 707 7.39 0.30 -8.15
C ASP A 707 6.47 0.50 -9.37
N ASN A 708 5.44 1.35 -9.27
CA ASN A 708 4.58 1.72 -10.40
C ASN A 708 4.88 3.16 -10.84
N PHE A 709 5.50 3.29 -12.02
CA PHE A 709 5.83 4.57 -12.65
C PHE A 709 4.58 5.43 -12.95
N PHE A 710 3.43 4.80 -13.17
CA PHE A 710 2.18 5.49 -13.49
C PHE A 710 1.51 6.11 -12.28
N ASN A 711 1.96 5.78 -11.06
CA ASN A 711 1.52 6.52 -9.89
C ASN A 711 2.08 7.94 -9.98
N GLY A 712 1.20 8.94 -10.04
CA GLY A 712 1.57 10.36 -10.00
C GLY A 712 1.54 10.96 -8.59
N TYR A 713 0.77 10.36 -7.68
CA TYR A 713 0.48 10.87 -6.34
C TYR A 713 0.51 9.81 -5.26
N PHE A 714 0.97 10.17 -4.06
CA PHE A 714 0.56 9.57 -2.79
C PHE A 714 -0.55 10.42 -2.20
N TRP A 715 -1.81 10.04 -2.49
CA TRP A 715 -2.94 10.97 -2.51
C TRP A 715 -3.64 11.10 -1.16
N ARG A 716 -3.86 10.02 -0.43
CA ARG A 716 -4.50 10.09 0.88
C ARG A 716 -4.01 8.98 1.81
N MET A 717 -3.89 9.33 3.08
CA MET A 717 -3.58 8.40 4.15
C MET A 717 -4.65 8.43 5.24
N ALA A 718 -4.85 7.29 5.92
CA ALA A 718 -5.60 7.20 7.16
C ALA A 718 -5.19 5.96 7.97
N GLU A 719 -5.32 6.02 9.28
CA GLU A 719 -5.20 4.84 10.14
C GLU A 719 -6.56 4.18 10.37
N HIS A 720 -6.59 2.85 10.28
CA HIS A 720 -7.71 2.03 10.73
C HIS A 720 -7.19 0.77 11.43
N GLU A 721 -7.66 0.53 12.65
CA GLU A 721 -7.32 -0.66 13.46
C GLU A 721 -5.81 -0.94 13.58
N GLY A 722 -5.01 0.12 13.72
CA GLY A 722 -3.56 0.04 13.89
C GLY A 722 -2.77 -0.13 12.59
N TRP A 723 -3.44 -0.10 11.44
CA TRP A 723 -2.83 -0.12 10.10
C TRP A 723 -2.92 1.26 9.47
N LEU A 724 -1.81 1.76 8.94
CA LEU A 724 -1.77 2.94 8.09
C LEU A 724 -2.07 2.55 6.65
N TYR A 725 -3.07 3.17 6.05
CA TYR A 725 -3.43 3.00 4.64
C TYR A 725 -2.91 4.19 3.84
N LEU A 726 -2.43 3.94 2.61
CA LEU A 726 -1.97 4.96 1.68
C LEU A 726 -2.50 4.64 0.27
N SER A 727 -3.23 5.58 -0.32
CA SER A 727 -3.71 5.50 -1.70
C SER A 727 -2.86 6.27 -2.70
N THR A 728 -3.01 5.93 -3.97
CA THR A 728 -2.34 6.62 -5.08
C THR A 728 -3.32 7.29 -6.06
N PHE A 729 -2.74 8.03 -7.02
CA PHE A 729 -3.36 8.39 -8.29
C PHE A 729 -2.53 7.78 -9.40
N ASP A 730 -3.18 7.08 -10.32
CA ASP A 730 -2.57 6.40 -11.45
C ASP A 730 -3.08 7.03 -12.76
N TRP A 731 -2.15 7.45 -13.63
CA TRP A 731 -2.49 8.07 -14.91
C TRP A 731 -2.41 7.12 -16.11
N SER A 732 -2.11 5.83 -15.92
CA SER A 732 -1.96 4.87 -17.03
C SER A 732 -3.25 4.72 -17.86
N GLY A 733 -4.42 4.87 -17.24
CA GLY A 733 -5.71 4.86 -17.94
C GLY A 733 -5.88 5.99 -18.97
N LEU A 734 -5.05 7.04 -18.91
CA LEU A 734 -5.04 8.13 -19.88
C LEU A 734 -4.05 7.92 -21.03
N LEU A 735 -3.19 6.91 -20.95
CA LEU A 735 -2.09 6.69 -21.90
C LEU A 735 -2.60 6.49 -23.33
N GLY A 736 -3.67 5.71 -23.51
CA GLY A 736 -4.25 5.42 -24.84
C GLY A 736 -4.92 6.61 -25.52
N TYR A 737 -5.16 7.72 -24.80
CA TYR A 737 -5.75 8.95 -25.35
C TYR A 737 -4.70 10.04 -25.61
N ALA A 738 -3.48 9.87 -25.11
CA ALA A 738 -2.44 10.86 -25.25
C ALA A 738 -1.74 10.76 -26.62
N ARG A 739 -1.47 11.90 -27.25
CA ARG A 739 -0.79 11.94 -28.56
C ARG A 739 0.63 11.39 -28.48
N ARG A 740 0.92 10.40 -29.32
CA ARG A 740 2.17 9.63 -29.34
C ARG A 740 3.32 10.31 -30.06
N ASP A 741 3.04 11.27 -30.93
CA ASP A 741 4.02 11.94 -31.82
C ASP A 741 5.20 12.59 -31.08
N SER A 742 5.02 12.88 -29.79
CA SER A 742 5.98 13.58 -28.93
C SER A 742 6.65 12.67 -27.89
N TRP A 743 6.37 11.37 -27.90
CA TRP A 743 6.89 10.46 -26.89
C TRP A 743 8.32 10.01 -27.22
N PRO A 744 9.18 9.82 -26.21
CA PRO A 744 10.49 9.22 -26.41
C PRO A 744 10.38 7.83 -27.06
N GLU A 745 11.20 7.56 -28.07
CA GLU A 745 11.20 6.28 -28.79
C GLU A 745 11.30 5.04 -27.88
N PRO A 746 12.15 5.01 -26.83
CA PRO A 746 12.19 3.87 -25.91
C PRO A 746 10.86 3.64 -25.18
N PHE A 747 10.15 4.72 -24.83
CA PHE A 747 8.86 4.63 -24.16
C PHE A 747 7.78 4.13 -25.13
N LEU A 748 7.78 4.62 -26.37
CA LEU A 748 6.90 4.11 -27.42
C LEU A 748 7.11 2.61 -27.68
N ASN A 749 8.35 2.15 -27.77
CA ASN A 749 8.67 0.75 -27.98
C ASN A 749 8.13 -0.14 -26.85
N ILE A 750 8.22 0.32 -25.60
CA ILE A 750 7.66 -0.40 -24.45
C ILE A 750 6.13 -0.46 -24.56
N VAL A 751 5.47 0.68 -24.78
CA VAL A 751 4.00 0.73 -24.84
C VAL A 751 3.47 -0.09 -26.02
N ASN A 752 4.11 -0.02 -27.18
CA ASN A 752 3.73 -0.80 -28.37
C ASN A 752 3.96 -2.31 -28.18
N HIS A 753 4.99 -2.69 -27.42
CA HIS A 753 5.25 -4.10 -27.11
C HIS A 753 4.25 -4.69 -26.11
N VAL A 754 3.88 -3.92 -25.08
CA VAL A 754 2.92 -4.35 -24.05
C VAL A 754 1.47 -4.26 -24.56
N GLY A 755 1.15 -3.24 -25.34
CA GLY A 755 -0.19 -2.94 -25.82
C GLY A 755 -0.98 -2.03 -24.86
N GLU A 756 -1.57 -0.96 -25.39
CA GLU A 756 -2.34 0.02 -24.60
C GLU A 756 -3.59 -0.59 -23.96
N GLN A 757 -4.26 -1.51 -24.65
CA GLN A 757 -5.44 -2.20 -24.13
C GLN A 757 -5.07 -3.06 -22.93
N PHE A 758 -3.92 -3.73 -22.99
CA PHE A 758 -3.41 -4.54 -21.88
C PHE A 758 -3.08 -3.66 -20.67
N ILE A 759 -2.39 -2.53 -20.87
CA ILE A 759 -2.12 -1.57 -19.79
C ILE A 759 -3.44 -1.11 -19.19
N PHE A 760 -4.40 -0.72 -20.03
CA PHE A 760 -5.70 -0.23 -19.60
C PHE A 760 -6.48 -1.26 -18.77
N GLU A 761 -6.57 -2.50 -19.23
CA GLU A 761 -7.38 -3.53 -18.58
C GLU A 761 -6.69 -4.18 -17.38
N ARG A 762 -5.35 -4.19 -17.35
CA ARG A 762 -4.58 -5.03 -16.41
C ARG A 762 -3.63 -4.26 -15.49
N GLN A 763 -3.41 -2.97 -15.73
CA GLN A 763 -2.46 -2.16 -14.96
C GLN A 763 -3.04 -0.83 -14.49
N SER A 764 -4.11 -0.34 -15.10
CA SER A 764 -4.78 0.90 -14.72
C SER A 764 -5.64 0.77 -13.48
N GLY A 765 -5.73 1.91 -12.79
CA GLY A 765 -6.45 2.04 -11.54
C GLY A 765 -5.49 2.43 -10.43
N PHE A 766 -6.04 3.08 -9.41
CA PHE A 766 -5.24 3.44 -8.24
C PHE A 766 -4.72 2.19 -7.52
N ASP A 767 -3.65 2.39 -6.77
CA ASP A 767 -3.19 1.44 -5.77
C ASP A 767 -3.62 1.88 -4.37
N LEU A 768 -3.88 0.90 -3.50
CA LEU A 768 -4.06 1.10 -2.07
C LEU A 768 -3.12 0.15 -1.34
N TYR A 769 -2.23 0.70 -0.52
CA TYR A 769 -1.33 -0.07 0.33
C TYR A 769 -1.68 0.12 1.80
N ARG A 770 -1.29 -0.85 2.63
CA ARG A 770 -1.38 -0.78 4.08
C ARG A 770 -0.04 -1.13 4.73
N SER A 771 0.22 -0.58 5.91
CA SER A 771 1.38 -0.95 6.72
C SER A 771 1.04 -0.94 8.20
N TYR A 772 1.48 -1.97 8.92
CA TYR A 772 1.28 -2.04 10.37
C TYR A 772 2.38 -1.29 11.10
N ASP A 773 3.64 -1.43 10.71
CA ASP A 773 4.80 -0.78 11.35
C ASP A 773 5.20 0.54 10.67
N GLY A 774 4.59 0.83 9.52
CA GLY A 774 4.88 1.99 8.69
C GLY A 774 6.19 1.86 7.88
N GLU A 775 6.78 0.67 7.80
CA GLU A 775 7.94 0.36 6.95
C GLU A 775 7.62 -0.79 5.97
N ASN A 776 6.96 -1.84 6.45
CA ASN A 776 6.52 -2.98 5.64
C ASN A 776 5.15 -2.66 5.03
N TRP A 777 5.15 -2.33 3.73
CA TRP A 777 3.95 -1.98 2.97
C TRP A 777 3.44 -3.16 2.16
N VAL A 778 2.14 -3.42 2.25
CA VAL A 778 1.45 -4.55 1.64
C VAL A 778 0.29 -4.01 0.80
N PRO A 779 0.15 -4.43 -0.47
CA PRO A 779 -0.96 -3.98 -1.29
C PRO A 779 -2.29 -4.54 -0.79
N VAL A 780 -3.29 -3.67 -0.75
CA VAL A 780 -4.71 -4.02 -0.62
C VAL A 780 -5.27 -4.28 -2.01
N THR A 781 -5.15 -3.33 -2.93
CA THR A 781 -5.49 -3.45 -4.37
C THR A 781 -4.46 -2.67 -5.20
N THR A 782 -4.31 -3.05 -6.46
CA THR A 782 -3.37 -2.49 -7.44
C THR A 782 -4.04 -2.24 -8.81
N ASP A 783 -5.36 -2.35 -8.87
CA ASP A 783 -6.16 -2.27 -10.12
C ASP A 783 -7.44 -1.42 -9.95
N GLY A 784 -7.43 -0.49 -8.99
CA GLY A 784 -8.54 0.42 -8.74
C GLY A 784 -9.81 -0.26 -8.22
N MET A 785 -9.67 -1.36 -7.46
CA MET A 785 -10.77 -2.26 -7.04
C MET A 785 -11.49 -2.90 -8.23
N GLY A 786 -10.70 -3.39 -9.18
CA GLY A 786 -11.15 -3.97 -10.44
C GLY A 786 -11.76 -3.01 -11.45
N ASN A 787 -11.74 -1.69 -11.22
CA ASN A 787 -12.27 -0.66 -12.13
C ASN A 787 -11.15 0.24 -12.68
N PRO A 788 -10.71 0.07 -13.94
CA PRO A 788 -9.58 0.82 -14.50
C PRO A 788 -9.86 2.32 -14.67
N TYR A 789 -11.14 2.73 -14.62
CA TYR A 789 -11.54 4.14 -14.64
C TYR A 789 -11.36 4.85 -13.28
N ASN A 790 -11.16 4.10 -12.20
CA ASN A 790 -10.83 4.65 -10.89
C ASN A 790 -9.35 5.06 -10.86
N ILE A 791 -9.03 6.22 -11.45
CA ILE A 791 -7.66 6.73 -11.57
C ILE A 791 -7.05 7.20 -10.25
N GLY A 792 -7.79 7.23 -9.15
CA GLY A 792 -7.24 7.57 -7.85
C GLY A 792 -8.18 7.29 -6.71
N MET A 793 -7.63 7.06 -5.53
CA MET A 793 -8.41 6.93 -4.30
C MET A 793 -8.22 8.20 -3.46
N ARG A 794 -9.22 9.08 -3.51
CA ARG A 794 -9.13 10.49 -3.11
C ARG A 794 -9.35 10.71 -1.62
N THR A 795 -10.19 9.88 -1.00
CA THR A 795 -10.60 9.98 0.39
C THR A 795 -10.58 8.62 1.09
N ILE A 796 -10.15 8.61 2.35
CA ILE A 796 -10.15 7.45 3.24
C ILE A 796 -10.63 7.95 4.60
N VAL A 797 -11.69 7.36 5.14
CA VAL A 797 -12.26 7.75 6.45
C VAL A 797 -12.47 6.52 7.31
N SER A 798 -11.76 6.49 8.43
CA SER A 798 -11.95 5.50 9.50
C SER A 798 -13.11 5.93 10.39
N SER A 799 -13.97 5.00 10.77
CA SER A 799 -15.10 5.25 11.67
C SER A 799 -15.33 4.10 12.64
N PRO A 800 -16.19 4.29 13.66
CA PRO A 800 -16.60 3.20 14.55
C PRO A 800 -17.23 1.99 13.83
N TYR A 801 -17.76 2.17 12.61
CA TYR A 801 -18.43 1.12 11.83
C TYR A 801 -17.48 0.41 10.86
N GLY A 802 -16.32 0.97 10.56
CA GLY A 802 -15.38 0.41 9.60
C GLY A 802 -14.59 1.47 8.82
N LEU A 803 -14.04 1.08 7.67
CA LEU A 803 -13.23 1.94 6.81
C LEU A 803 -13.98 2.25 5.51
N PHE A 804 -14.05 3.53 5.16
CA PHE A 804 -14.67 4.01 3.92
C PHE A 804 -13.61 4.55 2.96
N LEU A 805 -13.76 4.22 1.68
CA LEU A 805 -12.89 4.64 0.59
C LEU A 805 -13.70 5.37 -0.48
N GLY A 806 -13.27 6.55 -0.91
CA GLY A 806 -13.92 7.32 -1.98
C GLY A 806 -13.01 7.57 -3.19
N ALA A 807 -13.39 7.02 -4.34
CA ALA A 807 -12.60 7.06 -5.56
C ALA A 807 -12.78 8.36 -6.37
N ALA A 808 -11.81 8.62 -7.23
CA ALA A 808 -11.82 9.63 -8.28
C ALA A 808 -11.89 8.92 -9.64
N ASN A 809 -12.97 9.17 -10.36
CA ASN A 809 -13.27 8.56 -11.66
C ASN A 809 -13.98 9.58 -12.56
N PRO A 810 -13.24 10.28 -13.41
CA PRO A 810 -13.79 11.29 -14.32
C PRO A 810 -14.31 10.73 -15.66
N PHE A 811 -14.41 9.40 -15.83
CA PHE A 811 -14.75 8.75 -17.11
C PHE A 811 -16.26 8.55 -17.33
N GLY A 812 -17.12 9.30 -16.62
CA GLY A 812 -18.56 9.23 -16.76
C GLY A 812 -19.18 10.48 -17.40
N PRO A 813 -20.42 10.41 -17.89
CA PRO A 813 -21.26 9.21 -18.02
C PRO A 813 -20.98 8.42 -19.32
N LYS A 814 -20.28 9.02 -20.29
CA LYS A 814 -19.95 8.41 -21.58
C LYS A 814 -18.47 8.47 -21.85
N VAL A 815 -17.93 7.39 -22.38
CA VAL A 815 -16.49 7.19 -22.61
C VAL A 815 -16.23 6.85 -24.07
N TRP A 816 -15.09 7.28 -24.59
CA TRP A 816 -14.54 6.74 -25.81
C TRP A 816 -13.76 5.46 -25.48
N PRO A 817 -14.22 4.25 -25.85
CA PRO A 817 -13.47 3.04 -25.56
C PRO A 817 -12.18 3.02 -26.39
N LEU A 818 -11.07 2.54 -25.82
CA LEU A 818 -9.83 2.40 -26.56
C LEU A 818 -10.05 1.51 -27.80
N GLY A 819 -9.59 1.98 -28.97
CA GLY A 819 -9.84 1.32 -30.26
C GLY A 819 -11.27 1.46 -30.80
N GLY A 820 -12.16 2.19 -30.12
CA GLY A 820 -13.52 2.47 -30.58
C GLY A 820 -13.61 3.59 -31.63
N ASP A 821 -14.80 3.74 -32.20
CA ASP A 821 -15.13 4.74 -33.25
C ASP A 821 -16.17 5.79 -32.79
N ARG A 822 -16.74 5.64 -31.58
CA ARG A 822 -17.73 6.54 -31.00
C ARG A 822 -17.76 6.47 -29.47
N TYR A 823 -18.33 7.49 -28.84
CA TYR A 823 -18.64 7.47 -27.41
C TYR A 823 -19.77 6.46 -27.09
N ILE A 824 -19.61 5.72 -26.00
CA ILE A 824 -20.60 4.77 -25.46
C ILE A 824 -20.92 5.10 -24.00
N ASP A 825 -22.08 4.64 -23.51
CA ASP A 825 -22.44 4.77 -22.10
C ASP A 825 -21.45 3.99 -21.22
N ASN A 826 -21.01 4.63 -20.14
CA ASN A 826 -20.08 4.06 -19.18
C ASN A 826 -20.76 3.89 -17.81
N PRO A 827 -21.39 2.73 -17.53
CA PRO A 827 -21.99 2.45 -16.21
C PRO A 827 -20.96 2.32 -15.08
N ARG A 828 -19.66 2.31 -15.43
CA ARG A 828 -18.52 2.25 -14.49
C ARG A 828 -17.81 3.61 -14.36
N GLY A 829 -18.31 4.66 -14.99
CA GLY A 829 -17.78 6.03 -14.89
C GLY A 829 -18.38 6.78 -13.70
N GLY A 830 -17.69 7.80 -13.18
CA GLY A 830 -18.11 8.52 -11.97
C GLY A 830 -17.62 7.85 -10.69
N CYS A 831 -17.51 8.62 -9.60
CA CYS A 831 -16.89 8.16 -8.36
C CYS A 831 -17.62 6.96 -7.76
N GLU A 832 -16.82 6.07 -7.18
CA GLU A 832 -17.27 4.91 -6.41
C GLU A 832 -16.94 5.12 -4.92
N VAL A 833 -17.78 4.59 -4.04
CA VAL A 833 -17.52 4.56 -2.59
C VAL A 833 -17.56 3.12 -2.11
N PHE A 834 -16.52 2.70 -1.38
CA PHE A 834 -16.37 1.36 -0.81
C PHE A 834 -16.41 1.42 0.71
N PHE A 835 -16.86 0.33 1.33
CA PHE A 835 -16.97 0.20 2.78
C PHE A 835 -16.51 -1.19 3.22
N ALA A 836 -15.55 -1.24 4.14
CA ALA A 836 -15.18 -2.44 4.86
C ALA A 836 -15.74 -2.35 6.29
N PRO A 837 -16.73 -3.18 6.67
CA PRO A 837 -17.28 -3.15 8.01
C PRO A 837 -16.25 -3.62 9.03
N ARG A 838 -16.32 -3.04 10.23
CA ARG A 838 -15.47 -3.45 11.34
C ARG A 838 -15.75 -4.91 11.71
N LYS A 839 -14.71 -5.75 11.72
CA LYS A 839 -14.82 -7.14 12.18
C LYS A 839 -15.19 -7.11 13.66
N GLN A 840 -16.40 -7.51 14.03
CA GLN A 840 -16.75 -7.68 15.44
C GLN A 840 -15.75 -8.67 16.03
N MET A 841 -15.01 -8.28 17.09
CA MET A 841 -14.29 -9.28 17.88
C MET A 841 -15.34 -10.26 18.39
N THR A 842 -15.38 -11.46 17.83
CA THR A 842 -16.24 -12.54 18.30
C THR A 842 -15.84 -12.83 19.74
N SER A 843 -16.62 -12.32 20.68
CA SER A 843 -16.63 -12.82 22.04
C SER A 843 -17.16 -14.24 21.99
N ALA A 844 -16.31 -15.18 22.42
CA ALA A 844 -16.60 -16.61 22.64
C ALA A 844 -16.93 -17.43 21.38
N ALA A 845 -16.16 -18.51 21.22
CA ALA A 845 -16.52 -19.64 20.38
C ALA A 845 -17.97 -20.07 20.67
N PRO A 846 -18.74 -20.51 19.65
CA PRO A 846 -19.99 -21.18 19.92
C PRO A 846 -19.66 -22.40 20.80
N SER A 847 -20.25 -22.43 22.00
CA SER A 847 -20.20 -23.59 22.88
C SER A 847 -20.53 -24.82 22.05
N ALA A 848 -19.59 -25.74 21.96
CA ALA A 848 -19.83 -27.06 21.39
C ALA A 848 -21.08 -27.62 22.09
N GLY A 849 -22.19 -27.65 21.37
CA GLY A 849 -23.40 -28.30 21.82
C GLY A 849 -23.04 -29.75 22.10
N ILE A 850 -23.10 -30.13 23.37
CA ILE A 850 -23.05 -31.52 23.83
C ILE A 850 -24.17 -32.22 23.06
N ARG A 851 -23.80 -32.99 22.02
CA ARG A 851 -24.71 -33.96 21.41
C ARG A 851 -24.83 -35.11 22.39
N ASP A 852 -25.93 -35.09 23.12
CA ASP A 852 -26.43 -36.22 23.88
C ASP A 852 -26.59 -37.42 22.92
N ARG A 853 -25.86 -38.50 23.22
CA ARG A 853 -26.01 -39.79 22.55
C ARG A 853 -27.11 -40.54 23.29
N SER A 854 -28.36 -40.43 22.84
CA SER A 854 -29.32 -41.49 23.10
C SER A 854 -30.52 -41.45 22.13
N THR A 855 -30.87 -42.63 21.62
CA THR A 855 -32.03 -42.99 20.77
C THR A 855 -31.93 -42.54 19.31
N GLY A 856 -32.06 -43.37 18.26
CA GLY A 856 -32.51 -44.76 18.17
C GLY A 856 -33.65 -44.89 17.17
N SER A 857 -33.38 -44.84 15.86
CA SER A 857 -34.03 -45.62 14.77
C SER A 857 -33.90 -44.94 13.39
N PRO A 858 -33.68 -45.72 12.32
CA PRO A 858 -33.68 -45.23 10.94
C PRO A 858 -35.10 -45.24 10.37
N VAL A 859 -35.35 -44.54 9.26
CA VAL A 859 -36.21 -44.96 8.13
C VAL A 859 -36.37 -43.81 7.12
N LEU A 860 -36.03 -44.15 5.87
CA LEU A 860 -36.27 -43.53 4.56
C LEU A 860 -35.51 -42.26 4.16
#